data_AF-A0A7S3L5K2-F1
#
_entry.id   AF-A0A7S3L5K2-F1
#
_cell.length_a   1.000
_cell.length_b   1.000
_cell.length_c   1.000
_cell.angle_alpha   90.00
_cell.angle_beta   90.00
_cell.angle_gamma   90.00
#
_symmetry.space_group_name_H-M   'P 1'
#
loop_
_entity.id
_entity.type
_entity.pdbx_description
1 polymer ?
#
loop_
_entity_poly.entity_id
_entity_poly.type
_entity_poly.pdbx_seq_one_letter_code
_entity_poly.pdbx_strand_id
1 'polypeptide(L)'
;DAGTARNPAVARRGGAGGSGGPRRNPFLAHPVSPERALQAFLTKVRGSALKFLPNELRKLPISQPFCEVEARLGILKVPGSLRRVVSTGAKSVPKPDGSMAVAPAFDCSTVEPHCAMESGVSRRHATQWTSTGISEINAITSALLVTNPNELRSKPIQETSMTETVYIGYADERRICFNGLHPEQYDGLGKLETKTKLETLDLTLPAAPYDIRVTLSTEKIMQNNLEEPLNSWKSKRIKRRWSYKRKDNKMFWQIDVTEVTTTSNPENGPVTTTVDHEIEMELQESIMLQLVNEENPEKLHILTTNLAKQAWHILERLNPLADALDAEESLTEHSDPEAVQLALAQCGALRRHADVHRKSGGEYTGAYANPLPYNSPIGNPNASIAALANHNFLGCMPVNFTRHDLDNLQKSAPASYFCSEKTDGVRHLLVFLGHTAVLVDRAMKGKMPIPILQPAKPEDPFASVLDLIQPGTVLDGEVVMNRKGGPKPRPIFIVFDVLSISTTQSIMHLPFEQRLSHLKRATFRTPTANRDMFAESAIVNPRVPLPLVRKNFVPRTGVDDLCAKVVEERGMRIYSSGVAHNHLTDGIIFQPNLPYVCGTDTNLLKWKYLDTVTIDVELLQLRANDPDDFLRTGCLGEEQTRVDLTRHVSLPISERLKMEADKYAAGGLARIAEVGLDPESGEWYYLTFRPDKTIPNHIGTVLGSLMELAEHVTTEELRYRMSVPAGARDHYRKDLRGMMRQLLDHQRKRNRPQNG
;
A
#
# COMPACT_ATOMS: atom_id res chain seq x y z
N ASP A 1 59.91 20.02 -31.71
CA ASP A 1 59.66 18.57 -31.65
C ASP A 1 58.78 18.20 -30.46
N ALA A 2 57.81 17.33 -30.74
CA ALA A 2 56.70 16.87 -29.91
C ALA A 2 57.14 16.36 -28.52
N GLY A 3 56.36 16.36 -27.43
CA GLY A 3 54.91 16.36 -27.22
C GLY A 3 54.60 15.27 -26.19
N THR A 4 53.78 15.55 -25.17
CA THR A 4 52.76 14.64 -24.57
C THR A 4 52.16 15.22 -23.29
N ALA A 5 50.82 15.19 -23.26
CA ALA A 5 49.98 15.62 -22.16
C ALA A 5 49.81 14.53 -21.11
N ARG A 6 49.79 14.92 -19.83
CA ARG A 6 49.10 14.20 -18.74
C ARG A 6 48.52 15.25 -17.79
N ASN A 7 47.21 15.18 -17.56
CA ASN A 7 46.49 16.01 -16.61
C ASN A 7 45.83 15.08 -15.59
N PRO A 8 46.15 15.16 -14.28
CA PRO A 8 45.33 14.58 -13.24
C PRO A 8 44.55 15.64 -12.45
N ALA A 9 43.42 15.20 -11.93
CA ALA A 9 42.38 15.90 -11.17
C ALA A 9 42.85 16.82 -10.02
N VAL A 10 41.98 17.75 -9.60
CA VAL A 10 41.27 17.69 -8.29
C VAL A 10 40.42 18.96 -8.06
N ALA A 11 39.14 18.72 -7.74
CA ALA A 11 38.18 19.45 -6.90
C ALA A 11 38.11 20.99 -6.87
N ARG A 12 36.88 21.51 -7.04
CA ARG A 12 36.31 22.55 -6.15
C ARG A 12 34.78 22.50 -6.14
N ARG A 13 34.22 22.37 -4.92
CA ARG A 13 32.81 22.62 -4.57
C ARG A 13 32.53 24.13 -4.55
N GLY A 14 31.28 24.50 -4.78
CA GLY A 14 30.71 25.78 -4.34
C GLY A 14 29.30 26.04 -4.90
N GLY A 15 28.26 25.82 -4.07
CA GLY A 15 26.97 26.51 -4.22
C GLY A 15 27.13 28.01 -3.92
N ALA A 16 26.18 28.91 -4.13
CA ALA A 16 24.73 28.83 -4.06
C ALA A 16 24.11 30.07 -4.76
N GLY A 17 22.78 30.10 -4.89
CA GLY A 17 22.02 31.33 -5.13
C GLY A 17 20.99 31.23 -6.25
N GLY A 18 19.82 30.66 -5.99
CA GLY A 18 18.67 30.70 -6.89
C GLY A 18 17.39 30.31 -6.16
N SER A 19 16.43 31.24 -6.13
CA SER A 19 15.12 31.18 -5.47
C SER A 19 14.35 29.88 -5.71
N GLY A 20 13.96 29.23 -4.61
CA GLY A 20 13.32 27.92 -4.59
C GLY A 20 11.86 27.95 -5.07
N GLY A 21 11.67 27.74 -6.38
CA GLY A 21 10.51 27.01 -6.87
C GLY A 21 10.74 25.50 -6.73
N PRO A 22 9.69 24.66 -6.63
CA PRO A 22 9.85 23.20 -6.61
C PRO A 22 10.62 22.75 -7.87
N ARG A 23 11.70 21.98 -7.68
CA ARG A 23 12.49 21.43 -8.79
C ARG A 23 11.58 20.59 -9.68
N ARG A 24 11.34 21.02 -10.92
CA ARG A 24 10.50 20.31 -11.88
C ARG A 24 11.18 19.00 -12.28
N ASN A 25 10.56 17.86 -12.00
CA ASN A 25 11.06 16.55 -12.42
C ASN A 25 10.82 16.37 -13.93
N PRO A 26 11.86 16.22 -14.77
CA PRO A 26 11.70 16.10 -16.24
C PRO A 26 10.92 14.84 -16.65
N PHE A 27 10.95 13.77 -15.83
CA PHE A 27 10.21 12.54 -16.09
C PHE A 27 8.69 12.67 -15.83
N LEU A 28 8.23 13.80 -15.27
CA LEU A 28 6.81 14.14 -15.08
C LEU A 28 6.31 15.16 -16.11
N ALA A 29 6.88 15.18 -17.32
CA ALA A 29 6.54 16.16 -18.35
C ALA A 29 5.43 15.72 -19.31
N HIS A 30 5.30 14.42 -19.57
CA HIS A 30 4.41 13.88 -20.60
C HIS A 30 3.38 12.91 -20.00
N PRO A 31 2.32 13.42 -19.34
CA PRO A 31 1.26 12.57 -18.83
C PRO A 31 0.52 11.90 -20.00
N VAL A 32 0.31 10.59 -19.90
CA VAL A 32 -0.33 9.78 -20.95
C VAL A 32 -1.39 8.87 -20.37
N SER A 33 -2.37 8.51 -21.20
CA SER A 33 -3.22 7.35 -20.93
C SER A 33 -2.41 6.09 -21.29
N PRO A 34 -2.23 5.13 -20.35
CA PRO A 34 -1.46 3.92 -20.57
C PRO A 34 -1.96 3.12 -21.78
N GLU A 35 -3.28 2.94 -21.90
CA GLU A 35 -3.89 2.25 -23.05
C GLU A 35 -3.54 2.92 -24.38
N ARG A 36 -3.60 4.27 -24.44
CA ARG A 36 -3.26 5.00 -25.66
C ARG A 36 -1.77 4.91 -25.99
N ALA A 37 -0.90 4.97 -24.99
CA ALA A 37 0.54 4.83 -25.17
C ALA A 37 0.91 3.42 -25.66
N LEU A 38 0.32 2.38 -25.07
CA LEU A 38 0.46 0.99 -25.49
C LEU A 38 -0.05 0.78 -26.92
N GLN A 39 -1.21 1.34 -27.27
CA GLN A 39 -1.75 1.25 -28.62
C GLN A 39 -0.83 1.90 -29.65
N ALA A 40 -0.32 3.11 -29.34
CA ALA A 40 0.61 3.82 -30.21
C ALA A 40 1.90 3.02 -30.42
N PHE A 41 2.44 2.43 -29.35
CA PHE A 41 3.61 1.55 -29.42
C PHE A 41 3.34 0.30 -30.28
N LEU A 42 2.25 -0.43 -30.04
CA LEU A 42 1.88 -1.62 -30.82
C LEU A 42 1.66 -1.32 -32.31
N THR A 43 1.18 -0.11 -32.63
CA THR A 43 1.07 0.34 -34.02
C THR A 43 2.45 0.57 -34.65
N LYS A 44 3.41 1.13 -33.88
CA LYS A 44 4.81 1.30 -34.31
C LYS A 44 5.53 -0.04 -34.47
N VAL A 45 5.25 -1.02 -33.58
CA VAL A 45 5.85 -2.35 -33.58
C VAL A 45 5.78 -3.02 -34.96
N ARG A 46 4.63 -2.96 -35.64
CA ARG A 46 4.48 -3.53 -36.99
C ARG A 46 5.49 -2.96 -37.97
N GLY A 47 5.60 -1.64 -38.03
CA GLY A 47 6.52 -0.95 -38.94
C GLY A 47 7.99 -1.29 -38.63
N SER A 48 8.35 -1.30 -37.35
CA SER A 48 9.71 -1.65 -36.92
C SER A 48 10.01 -3.13 -37.17
N ALA A 49 9.11 -4.06 -36.89
CA ALA A 49 9.28 -5.49 -37.17
C ALA A 49 9.51 -5.75 -38.67
N LEU A 50 8.71 -5.13 -39.55
CA LEU A 50 8.88 -5.28 -41.01
C LEU A 50 10.23 -4.72 -41.51
N LYS A 51 10.76 -3.68 -40.88
CA LYS A 51 12.08 -3.11 -41.22
C LYS A 51 13.23 -4.09 -40.91
N PHE A 52 13.08 -4.92 -39.88
CA PHE A 52 14.09 -5.89 -39.44
C PHE A 52 13.78 -7.34 -39.88
N LEU A 53 12.82 -7.52 -40.80
CA LEU A 53 12.43 -8.84 -41.30
C LEU A 53 13.61 -9.58 -41.97
N PRO A 54 13.96 -10.79 -41.51
CA PRO A 54 15.00 -11.60 -42.14
C PRO A 54 14.69 -11.87 -43.62
N ASN A 55 15.72 -11.85 -44.47
CA ASN A 55 15.56 -12.03 -45.92
C ASN A 55 14.83 -13.34 -46.28
N GLU A 56 15.07 -14.39 -45.50
CA GLU A 56 14.49 -15.73 -45.68
C GLU A 56 12.97 -15.76 -45.44
N LEU A 57 12.45 -14.84 -44.61
CA LEU A 57 11.05 -14.76 -44.21
C LEU A 57 10.25 -13.70 -44.98
N ARG A 58 10.83 -13.10 -46.04
CA ARG A 58 10.18 -12.05 -46.85
C ARG A 58 9.00 -12.52 -47.71
N LYS A 59 8.63 -13.80 -47.65
CA LYS A 59 7.43 -14.31 -48.32
C LYS A 59 6.20 -13.98 -47.47
N LEU A 60 5.24 -13.25 -48.04
CA LEU A 60 3.96 -12.94 -47.40
C LEU A 60 2.94 -14.06 -47.68
N PRO A 61 2.10 -14.43 -46.69
CA PRO A 61 2.16 -14.01 -45.29
C PRO A 61 3.39 -14.62 -44.58
N ILE A 62 3.98 -13.85 -43.65
CA ILE A 62 5.07 -14.31 -42.80
C ILE A 62 4.57 -15.50 -42.00
N SER A 63 5.25 -16.64 -42.12
CA SER A 63 4.80 -17.93 -41.60
C SER A 63 5.40 -18.31 -40.24
N GLN A 64 6.46 -17.64 -39.80
CA GLN A 64 7.16 -17.94 -38.54
C GLN A 64 7.47 -16.65 -37.77
N PRO A 65 7.30 -16.65 -36.44
CA PRO A 65 7.64 -15.50 -35.61
C PRO A 65 9.17 -15.29 -35.62
N PHE A 66 9.59 -14.03 -35.69
CA PHE A 66 11.01 -13.62 -35.69
C PHE A 66 11.29 -12.45 -34.73
N CYS A 67 10.22 -11.89 -34.17
CA CYS A 67 10.23 -10.85 -33.17
C CYS A 67 9.21 -11.20 -32.10
N GLU A 68 9.43 -10.68 -30.90
CA GLU A 68 8.55 -10.82 -29.75
C GLU A 68 8.26 -9.43 -29.17
N VAL A 69 7.09 -9.28 -28.56
CA VAL A 69 6.73 -8.09 -27.78
C VAL A 69 6.57 -8.52 -26.34
N GLU A 70 7.39 -7.94 -25.47
CA GLU A 70 7.41 -8.23 -24.03
C GLU A 70 7.17 -6.94 -23.24
N ALA A 71 6.19 -6.95 -22.34
CA ALA A 71 6.03 -5.92 -21.32
C ALA A 71 6.57 -6.45 -19.98
N ARG A 72 7.52 -5.74 -19.39
CA ARG A 72 8.22 -6.16 -18.18
C ARG A 72 7.98 -5.20 -17.03
N LEU A 73 7.71 -5.74 -15.84
CA LEU A 73 7.66 -5.00 -14.59
C LEU A 73 9.06 -4.83 -13.98
N GLY A 74 9.33 -3.64 -13.44
CA GLY A 74 10.57 -3.32 -12.73
C GLY A 74 10.61 -1.85 -12.35
N ILE A 75 11.80 -1.28 -12.13
CA ILE A 75 11.93 0.12 -11.74
C ILE A 75 12.75 0.89 -12.75
N LEU A 76 12.16 1.97 -13.29
CA LEU A 76 12.89 2.93 -14.09
C LEU A 76 13.70 3.83 -13.14
N LYS A 77 15.03 3.84 -13.31
CA LYS A 77 15.95 4.61 -12.47
C LYS A 77 16.68 5.68 -13.26
N VAL A 78 17.03 6.76 -12.55
CA VAL A 78 17.87 7.81 -13.12
C VAL A 78 19.26 7.23 -13.39
N PRO A 79 19.82 7.41 -14.61
CA PRO A 79 21.14 6.91 -14.95
C PRO A 79 22.21 7.33 -13.95
N GLY A 80 23.04 6.38 -13.51
CA GLY A 80 24.10 6.62 -12.53
C GLY A 80 23.61 6.99 -11.12
N SER A 81 22.31 6.82 -10.83
CA SER A 81 21.71 7.14 -9.54
C SER A 81 21.09 5.92 -8.87
N LEU A 82 20.91 5.99 -7.55
CA LEU A 82 20.27 4.97 -6.71
C LEU A 82 18.78 5.27 -6.46
N ARG A 83 18.11 5.95 -7.39
CA ARG A 83 16.72 6.38 -7.22
C ARG A 83 15.85 6.02 -8.42
N ARG A 84 14.60 5.64 -8.15
CA ARG A 84 13.52 5.61 -9.14
C ARG A 84 13.37 7.00 -9.78
N VAL A 85 12.97 7.06 -11.04
CA VAL A 85 12.80 8.32 -11.80
C VAL A 85 11.71 9.23 -11.23
N VAL A 86 10.72 8.65 -10.55
CA VAL A 86 9.62 9.34 -9.88
C VAL A 86 9.50 8.88 -8.43
N SER A 87 9.06 9.80 -7.56
CA SER A 87 8.60 9.43 -6.22
C SER A 87 7.27 8.69 -6.28
N THR A 88 7.03 7.84 -5.29
CA THR A 88 5.79 7.10 -5.11
C THR A 88 4.61 8.05 -4.82
N GLY A 89 3.40 7.54 -5.01
CA GLY A 89 2.16 8.28 -4.82
C GLY A 89 1.65 8.97 -6.09
N ALA A 90 0.32 9.06 -6.18
CA ALA A 90 -0.40 9.70 -7.28
C ALA A 90 0.12 11.12 -7.59
N LYS A 91 0.22 11.46 -8.88
CA LYS A 91 0.65 12.80 -9.32
C LYS A 91 -0.51 13.52 -9.98
N SER A 92 -0.87 14.67 -9.42
CA SER A 92 -1.92 15.53 -9.95
C SER A 92 -1.36 16.46 -11.04
N VAL A 93 -2.02 16.48 -12.20
CA VAL A 93 -1.72 17.35 -13.35
C VAL A 93 -2.91 18.25 -13.65
N PRO A 94 -2.68 19.51 -14.07
CA PRO A 94 -3.75 20.42 -14.46
C PRO A 94 -4.42 19.94 -15.76
N LYS A 95 -5.75 19.97 -15.78
CA LYS A 95 -6.57 19.78 -16.98
C LYS A 95 -6.74 21.11 -17.74
N PRO A 96 -7.13 21.06 -19.03
CA PRO A 96 -7.45 22.26 -19.81
C PRO A 96 -8.54 23.15 -19.20
N ASP A 97 -9.46 22.57 -18.40
CA ASP A 97 -10.54 23.27 -17.71
C ASP A 97 -10.10 23.91 -16.37
N GLY A 98 -8.82 23.84 -16.02
CA GLY A 98 -8.27 24.34 -14.76
C GLY A 98 -8.43 23.42 -13.56
N SER A 99 -9.17 22.30 -13.68
CA SER A 99 -9.28 21.29 -12.63
C SER A 99 -8.03 20.41 -12.56
N MET A 100 -7.72 19.83 -11.40
CA MET A 100 -6.61 18.89 -11.25
C MET A 100 -7.09 17.45 -11.51
N ALA A 101 -6.25 16.63 -12.14
CA ALA A 101 -6.49 15.22 -12.39
C ALA A 101 -5.26 14.39 -12.02
N VAL A 102 -5.47 13.21 -11.45
CA VAL A 102 -4.37 12.26 -11.24
C VAL A 102 -3.96 11.68 -12.59
N ALA A 103 -2.70 11.84 -12.97
CA ALA A 103 -2.13 11.20 -14.15
C ALA A 103 -1.81 9.74 -13.84
N PRO A 104 -2.34 8.77 -14.61
CA PRO A 104 -2.08 7.35 -14.38
C PRO A 104 -0.66 6.94 -14.75
N ALA A 105 -0.06 7.58 -15.76
CA ALA A 105 1.30 7.29 -16.23
C ALA A 105 1.96 8.50 -16.90
N PHE A 106 3.28 8.45 -17.01
CA PHE A 106 4.07 9.38 -17.82
C PHE A 106 4.99 8.63 -18.78
N ASP A 107 5.08 9.10 -20.02
CA ASP A 107 6.01 8.57 -21.01
C ASP A 107 7.40 9.16 -20.80
N CYS A 108 8.36 8.29 -20.54
CA CYS A 108 9.76 8.64 -20.27
C CYS A 108 10.71 8.22 -21.39
N SER A 109 10.19 7.68 -22.50
CA SER A 109 10.98 7.02 -23.55
C SER A 109 11.96 7.98 -24.24
N THR A 110 11.59 9.26 -24.33
CA THR A 110 12.35 10.30 -25.05
C THR A 110 13.12 11.25 -24.13
N VAL A 111 13.04 11.06 -22.81
CA VAL A 111 13.70 11.96 -21.85
C VAL A 111 15.19 11.64 -21.77
N GLU A 112 16.05 12.65 -21.95
CA GLU A 112 17.50 12.51 -21.80
C GLU A 112 18.00 13.00 -20.42
N PRO A 113 18.93 12.26 -19.75
CA PRO A 113 19.47 10.97 -20.17
C PRO A 113 18.44 9.84 -20.02
N HIS A 114 18.44 8.88 -20.95
CA HIS A 114 17.45 7.79 -21.01
C HIS A 114 17.41 6.95 -19.74
N CYS A 115 16.22 6.52 -19.32
CA CYS A 115 16.02 5.70 -18.13
C CYS A 115 16.77 4.36 -18.21
N ALA A 116 17.42 3.96 -17.12
CA ALA A 116 17.85 2.58 -16.93
C ALA A 116 16.72 1.78 -16.28
N MET A 117 16.56 0.50 -16.63
CA MET A 117 15.57 -0.38 -15.99
C MET A 117 16.29 -1.34 -15.06
N GLU A 118 15.99 -1.24 -13.77
CA GLU A 118 16.29 -2.30 -12.81
C GLU A 118 15.18 -3.34 -12.94
N SER A 119 15.48 -4.47 -13.58
CA SER A 119 14.49 -5.52 -13.78
C SER A 119 14.29 -6.30 -12.49
N GLY A 120 13.06 -6.77 -12.30
CA GLY A 120 12.71 -7.66 -11.21
C GLY A 120 11.75 -7.03 -10.20
N VAL A 121 10.97 -7.91 -9.60
CA VAL A 121 9.99 -7.64 -8.54
C VAL A 121 10.45 -8.32 -7.25
N SER A 122 9.93 -7.86 -6.11
CA SER A 122 10.27 -8.50 -4.84
C SER A 122 9.70 -9.91 -4.76
N ARG A 123 10.33 -10.79 -3.98
CA ARG A 123 9.81 -12.14 -3.71
C ARG A 123 8.41 -12.07 -3.12
N ARG A 124 8.13 -11.06 -2.28
CA ARG A 124 6.77 -10.79 -1.77
C ARG A 124 5.72 -10.74 -2.88
N HIS A 125 5.93 -9.92 -3.91
CA HIS A 125 4.96 -9.83 -5.00
C HIS A 125 4.92 -11.14 -5.81
N ALA A 126 6.09 -11.73 -6.10
CA ALA A 126 6.18 -13.00 -6.83
C ALA A 126 5.41 -14.15 -6.16
N THR A 127 5.53 -14.28 -4.84
CA THR A 127 4.88 -15.32 -4.04
C THR A 127 3.37 -15.11 -3.93
N GLN A 128 2.90 -13.87 -3.71
CA GLN A 128 1.46 -13.55 -3.69
C GLN A 128 0.73 -13.97 -4.97
N TRP A 129 1.42 -13.99 -6.10
CA TRP A 129 0.84 -14.37 -7.38
C TRP A 129 0.82 -15.87 -7.66
N THR A 130 1.70 -16.63 -7.01
CA THR A 130 1.98 -18.04 -7.36
C THR A 130 1.63 -19.03 -6.25
N SER A 131 1.54 -18.59 -4.99
CA SER A 131 1.36 -19.46 -3.81
C SER A 131 0.10 -20.33 -3.89
N THR A 132 -1.01 -19.79 -4.41
CA THR A 132 -2.29 -20.49 -4.56
C THR A 132 -2.48 -21.14 -5.93
N GLY A 133 -1.48 -21.06 -6.82
CA GLY A 133 -1.51 -21.56 -8.19
C GLY A 133 -2.73 -21.07 -8.97
N ILE A 134 -3.40 -21.98 -9.68
CA ILE A 134 -4.69 -21.70 -10.36
C ILE A 134 -5.92 -22.18 -9.57
N SER A 135 -5.75 -22.60 -8.31
CA SER A 135 -6.85 -23.14 -7.49
C SER A 135 -7.75 -22.06 -6.88
N GLU A 136 -7.23 -20.85 -6.70
CA GLU A 136 -7.93 -19.74 -6.06
C GLU A 136 -7.77 -18.46 -6.89
N ILE A 137 -8.57 -17.44 -6.55
CA ILE A 137 -8.43 -16.11 -7.16
C ILE A 137 -7.18 -15.46 -6.54
N ASN A 138 -6.22 -15.14 -7.40
CA ASN A 138 -5.03 -14.35 -7.11
C ASN A 138 -4.83 -13.33 -8.24
N ALA A 139 -3.75 -12.55 -8.22
CA ALA A 139 -3.57 -11.51 -9.23
C ALA A 139 -3.46 -12.06 -10.66
N ILE A 140 -2.81 -13.22 -10.87
CA ILE A 140 -2.66 -13.83 -12.20
C ILE A 140 -4.00 -14.35 -12.72
N THR A 141 -4.71 -15.13 -11.91
CA THR A 141 -6.02 -15.65 -12.30
C THR A 141 -7.02 -14.50 -12.50
N SER A 142 -7.02 -13.49 -11.63
CA SER A 142 -7.82 -12.28 -11.81
C SER A 142 -7.46 -11.52 -13.09
N ALA A 143 -6.17 -11.46 -13.46
CA ALA A 143 -5.69 -10.80 -14.68
C ALA A 143 -6.13 -11.50 -15.95
N LEU A 144 -6.23 -12.83 -15.92
CA LEU A 144 -6.65 -13.63 -17.06
C LEU A 144 -8.16 -13.89 -17.10
N LEU A 145 -8.89 -13.68 -15.99
CA LEU A 145 -10.34 -13.87 -15.90
C LEU A 145 -11.06 -12.53 -16.11
N VAL A 146 -11.55 -12.33 -17.32
CA VAL A 146 -11.95 -11.00 -17.81
C VAL A 146 -13.13 -10.41 -17.04
N THR A 147 -14.08 -11.18 -16.48
CA THR A 147 -15.29 -10.54 -15.87
C THR A 147 -16.15 -11.33 -14.86
N ASN A 148 -15.92 -12.61 -14.57
CA ASN A 148 -16.82 -13.35 -13.65
C ASN A 148 -16.06 -14.31 -12.72
N PRO A 149 -16.16 -14.16 -11.38
CA PRO A 149 -15.60 -15.10 -10.41
C PRO A 149 -16.08 -16.55 -10.61
N ASN A 150 -17.26 -16.74 -11.19
CA ASN A 150 -17.78 -18.07 -11.52
C ASN A 150 -16.99 -18.80 -12.62
N GLU A 151 -16.15 -18.10 -13.40
CA GLU A 151 -15.26 -18.72 -14.41
C GLU A 151 -14.13 -19.54 -13.78
N LEU A 152 -13.83 -19.42 -12.46
CA LEU A 152 -12.83 -20.30 -11.83
C LEU A 152 -13.20 -21.78 -11.96
N ARG A 153 -14.50 -22.08 -11.93
CA ARG A 153 -15.00 -23.47 -11.97
C ARG A 153 -14.73 -24.17 -13.31
N SER A 154 -14.54 -23.42 -14.40
CA SER A 154 -14.24 -23.99 -15.72
C SER A 154 -12.74 -24.16 -15.99
N LYS A 155 -11.85 -23.73 -15.08
CA LYS A 155 -10.38 -23.76 -15.22
C LYS A 155 -9.89 -23.43 -16.64
N PRO A 156 -10.24 -22.25 -17.19
CA PRO A 156 -9.87 -21.88 -18.57
C PRO A 156 -8.39 -21.54 -18.72
N ILE A 157 -7.62 -21.49 -17.63
CA ILE A 157 -6.20 -21.14 -17.63
C ILE A 157 -5.36 -22.42 -17.74
N GLN A 158 -4.35 -22.39 -18.59
CA GLN A 158 -3.28 -23.37 -18.68
C GLN A 158 -2.03 -22.80 -18.01
N GLU A 159 -1.45 -23.58 -17.11
CA GLU A 159 -0.15 -23.33 -16.50
C GLU A 159 0.87 -24.31 -17.09
N THR A 160 2.03 -23.80 -17.50
CA THR A 160 3.17 -24.60 -17.98
C THR A 160 4.44 -24.17 -17.28
N SER A 161 5.20 -25.13 -16.75
CA SER A 161 6.49 -24.88 -16.11
C SER A 161 7.64 -25.23 -17.05
N MET A 162 8.62 -24.34 -17.17
CA MET A 162 9.86 -24.55 -17.93
C MET A 162 11.06 -24.17 -17.07
N THR A 163 12.16 -24.90 -17.22
CA THR A 163 13.46 -24.49 -16.68
C THR A 163 14.42 -24.28 -17.84
N GLU A 164 15.23 -23.23 -17.78
CA GLU A 164 16.25 -22.91 -18.77
C GLU A 164 17.53 -22.46 -18.07
N THR A 165 18.68 -22.87 -18.58
CA THR A 165 19.99 -22.38 -18.14
C THR A 165 20.59 -21.50 -19.21
N VAL A 166 20.90 -20.25 -18.86
CA VAL A 166 21.45 -19.23 -19.77
C VAL A 166 22.82 -18.79 -19.31
N TYR A 167 23.82 -18.96 -20.17
CA TYR A 167 25.18 -18.45 -19.97
C TYR A 167 25.34 -17.12 -20.69
N ILE A 168 25.80 -16.09 -19.97
CA ILE A 168 25.98 -14.73 -20.48
C ILE A 168 27.37 -14.18 -20.17
N GLY A 169 27.71 -13.03 -20.76
CA GLY A 169 29.01 -12.38 -20.58
C GLY A 169 29.97 -12.56 -21.76
N TYR A 170 29.48 -13.15 -22.85
CA TYR A 170 30.17 -13.21 -24.13
C TYR A 170 30.21 -11.84 -24.84
N ALA A 171 31.11 -11.69 -25.80
CA ALA A 171 31.15 -10.50 -26.67
C ALA A 171 29.85 -10.37 -27.50
N ASP A 172 29.54 -9.14 -27.92
CA ASP A 172 28.39 -8.81 -28.77
C ASP A 172 27.01 -9.23 -28.23
N GLU A 173 26.82 -9.18 -26.90
CA GLU A 173 25.56 -9.55 -26.22
C GLU A 173 25.07 -10.99 -26.51
N ARG A 174 25.99 -11.89 -26.89
CA ARG A 174 25.67 -13.29 -27.12
C ARG A 174 25.31 -13.99 -25.81
N ARG A 175 24.44 -14.99 -25.91
CA ARG A 175 24.07 -15.90 -24.81
C ARG A 175 23.94 -17.32 -25.32
N ILE A 176 24.20 -18.29 -24.44
CA ILE A 176 23.97 -19.72 -24.73
C ILE A 176 22.86 -20.21 -23.83
N CYS A 177 21.82 -20.78 -24.42
CA CYS A 177 20.61 -21.23 -23.74
C CYS A 177 20.52 -22.76 -23.82
N PHE A 178 20.26 -23.41 -22.68
CA PHE A 178 19.99 -24.85 -22.56
C PHE A 178 18.61 -25.05 -21.94
N ASN A 179 17.80 -25.93 -22.52
CA ASN A 179 16.52 -26.31 -21.93
C ASN A 179 16.77 -27.26 -20.75
N GLY A 180 16.35 -26.87 -19.54
CA GLY A 180 16.59 -27.60 -18.30
C GLY A 180 17.77 -27.05 -17.48
N LEU A 181 18.14 -27.82 -16.47
CA LEU A 181 19.18 -27.51 -15.49
C LEU A 181 20.54 -28.03 -15.99
N HIS A 182 21.28 -27.22 -16.73
CA HIS A 182 22.62 -27.63 -17.20
C HIS A 182 23.68 -27.43 -16.08
N PRO A 183 24.58 -28.40 -15.81
CA PRO A 183 24.81 -29.66 -16.54
C PRO A 183 24.06 -30.89 -15.99
N GLU A 184 23.28 -30.74 -14.91
CA GLU A 184 22.74 -31.88 -14.15
C GLU A 184 21.59 -32.62 -14.85
N GLN A 185 20.61 -31.88 -15.37
CA GLN A 185 19.34 -32.39 -15.92
C GLN A 185 18.84 -31.43 -17.01
N TYR A 186 19.33 -31.59 -18.24
CA TYR A 186 18.92 -30.76 -19.38
C TYR A 186 18.47 -31.63 -20.57
N ASP A 187 17.56 -31.09 -21.37
CA ASP A 187 16.95 -31.75 -22.53
C ASP A 187 17.47 -31.12 -23.82
N GLY A 188 18.15 -31.94 -24.63
CA GLY A 188 18.72 -31.52 -25.91
C GLY A 188 20.01 -30.71 -25.80
N LEU A 189 20.42 -30.13 -26.93
CA LEU A 189 21.67 -29.39 -27.07
C LEU A 189 21.44 -27.87 -26.96
N GLY A 190 22.45 -27.16 -26.48
CA GLY A 190 22.42 -25.71 -26.29
C GLY A 190 22.37 -24.92 -27.60
N LYS A 191 21.86 -23.69 -27.52
CA LYS A 191 21.74 -22.74 -28.63
C LYS A 191 22.49 -21.46 -28.32
N LEU A 192 23.40 -21.05 -29.20
CA LEU A 192 24.06 -19.75 -29.15
C LEU A 192 23.21 -18.75 -29.94
N GLU A 193 22.78 -17.69 -29.27
CA GLU A 193 21.91 -16.66 -29.85
C GLU A 193 22.27 -15.25 -29.41
N THR A 194 21.80 -14.26 -30.17
CA THR A 194 21.86 -12.84 -29.83
C THR A 194 20.44 -12.28 -29.78
N LYS A 195 20.12 -11.56 -28.70
CA LYS A 195 18.84 -10.86 -28.54
C LYS A 195 19.06 -9.36 -28.73
N THR A 196 18.44 -8.77 -29.75
CA THR A 196 18.57 -7.34 -30.04
C THR A 196 17.25 -6.61 -29.79
N LYS A 197 17.31 -5.50 -29.06
CA LYS A 197 16.16 -4.63 -28.80
C LYS A 197 15.98 -3.66 -29.97
N LEU A 198 14.80 -3.63 -30.56
CA LEU A 198 14.48 -2.83 -31.74
C LEU A 198 13.71 -1.56 -31.38
N GLU A 199 12.75 -1.67 -30.45
CA GLU A 199 11.94 -0.56 -29.97
C GLU A 199 11.71 -0.70 -28.46
N THR A 200 11.53 0.43 -27.77
CA THR A 200 11.26 0.45 -26.34
C THR A 200 10.27 1.58 -26.00
N LEU A 201 9.32 1.28 -25.13
CA LEU A 201 8.43 2.23 -24.47
C LEU A 201 8.65 2.13 -22.96
N ASP A 202 9.00 3.25 -22.35
CA ASP A 202 9.17 3.39 -20.90
C ASP A 202 8.02 4.20 -20.31
N LEU A 203 7.18 3.54 -19.51
CA LEU A 203 6.10 4.17 -18.77
C LEU A 203 6.42 4.15 -17.28
N THR A 204 6.52 5.33 -16.69
CA THR A 204 6.53 5.44 -15.24
C THR A 204 5.12 5.54 -14.68
N LEU A 205 4.90 4.83 -13.57
CA LEU A 205 3.64 4.72 -12.85
C LEU A 205 3.83 5.16 -11.40
N PRO A 206 3.78 6.46 -11.08
CA PRO A 206 4.11 6.95 -9.75
C PRO A 206 3.26 6.35 -8.62
N ALA A 207 1.98 6.08 -8.90
CA ALA A 207 1.07 5.47 -7.95
C ALA A 207 1.24 3.93 -7.84
N ALA A 208 2.04 3.29 -8.69
CA ALA A 208 2.22 1.84 -8.68
C ALA A 208 3.55 1.43 -7.99
N PRO A 209 3.63 0.21 -7.44
CA PRO A 209 4.88 -0.37 -6.96
C PRO A 209 5.99 -0.42 -8.02
N TYR A 210 5.65 -0.76 -9.26
CA TYR A 210 6.59 -0.93 -10.37
C TYR A 210 6.27 -0.02 -11.56
N ASP A 211 7.29 0.31 -12.34
CA ASP A 211 7.19 0.91 -13.67
C ASP A 211 7.13 -0.18 -14.75
N ILE A 212 6.85 0.22 -15.99
CA ILE A 212 6.69 -0.71 -17.11
C ILE A 212 7.67 -0.35 -18.22
N ARG A 213 8.36 -1.37 -18.74
CA ARG A 213 9.09 -1.28 -20.01
C ARG A 213 8.49 -2.26 -21.01
N VAL A 214 8.03 -1.76 -22.15
CA VAL A 214 7.58 -2.59 -23.27
C VAL A 214 8.64 -2.59 -24.35
N THR A 215 9.07 -3.76 -24.79
CA THR A 215 10.17 -3.93 -25.74
C THR A 215 9.73 -4.78 -26.92
N LEU A 216 10.14 -4.37 -28.12
CA LEU A 216 10.18 -5.24 -29.29
C LEU A 216 11.61 -5.77 -29.43
N SER A 217 11.79 -7.08 -29.40
CA SER A 217 13.09 -7.73 -29.62
C SER A 217 13.04 -8.71 -30.78
N THR A 218 14.21 -9.00 -31.34
CA THR A 218 14.44 -10.12 -32.25
C THR A 218 15.55 -10.99 -31.70
N GLU A 219 15.41 -12.30 -31.85
CA GLU A 219 16.38 -13.29 -31.40
C GLU A 219 16.95 -13.98 -32.64
N LYS A 220 18.28 -13.92 -32.79
CA LYS A 220 18.98 -14.54 -33.90
C LYS A 220 19.84 -15.69 -33.39
N ILE A 221 19.45 -16.90 -33.75
CA ILE A 221 20.25 -18.10 -33.52
C ILE A 221 21.49 -18.04 -34.42
N MET A 222 22.67 -18.10 -33.81
CA MET A 222 23.95 -18.11 -34.51
C MET A 222 24.46 -19.54 -34.73
N GLN A 223 24.30 -20.39 -33.71
CA GLN A 223 24.74 -21.78 -33.74
C GLN A 223 23.81 -22.62 -32.86
N ASN A 224 23.44 -23.80 -33.36
CA ASN A 224 22.69 -24.80 -32.61
C ASN A 224 23.61 -25.95 -32.21
N ASN A 225 23.09 -26.87 -31.40
CA ASN A 225 23.70 -28.16 -31.13
C ASN A 225 25.00 -28.10 -30.31
N LEU A 226 25.08 -27.18 -29.34
CA LEU A 226 26.21 -27.07 -28.42
C LEU A 226 26.06 -28.04 -27.23
N GLU A 227 27.05 -28.90 -27.01
CA GLU A 227 27.07 -29.82 -25.86
C GLU A 227 27.49 -29.11 -24.56
N GLU A 228 28.38 -28.13 -24.65
CA GLU A 228 28.91 -27.39 -23.50
C GLU A 228 28.92 -25.87 -23.74
N PRO A 229 28.84 -25.05 -22.66
CA PRO A 229 29.03 -23.61 -22.77
C PRO A 229 30.47 -23.25 -23.14
N LEU A 230 30.67 -22.13 -23.84
CA LEU A 230 32.01 -21.64 -24.17
C LEU A 230 32.73 -21.13 -22.91
N ASN A 231 34.03 -21.37 -22.77
CA ASN A 231 34.80 -21.06 -21.55
C ASN A 231 34.82 -19.59 -21.07
N SER A 232 34.28 -18.64 -21.84
CA SER A 232 34.35 -17.19 -21.59
C SER A 232 33.08 -16.57 -20.98
N TRP A 233 32.15 -17.36 -20.46
CA TRP A 233 30.97 -16.81 -19.78
C TRP A 233 31.33 -16.19 -18.42
N LYS A 234 30.64 -15.09 -18.07
CA LYS A 234 30.86 -14.35 -16.81
C LYS A 234 29.81 -14.65 -15.76
N SER A 235 28.59 -14.98 -16.19
CA SER A 235 27.54 -15.41 -15.27
C SER A 235 26.63 -16.46 -15.90
N LYS A 236 26.11 -17.31 -15.02
CA LYS A 236 25.14 -18.36 -15.30
C LYS A 236 23.81 -17.96 -14.67
N ARG A 237 22.73 -17.97 -15.45
CA ARG A 237 21.36 -17.71 -14.99
C ARG A 237 20.55 -18.99 -15.13
N ILE A 238 19.98 -19.49 -14.04
CA ILE A 238 18.99 -20.56 -14.07
C ILE A 238 17.63 -19.89 -13.95
N LYS A 239 16.81 -20.01 -15.00
CA LYS A 239 15.46 -19.45 -15.09
C LYS A 239 14.44 -20.56 -14.88
N ARG A 240 13.63 -20.46 -13.83
CA ARG A 240 12.47 -21.32 -13.58
C ARG A 240 11.22 -20.49 -13.87
N ARG A 241 10.53 -20.80 -14.96
CA ARG A 241 9.41 -20.03 -15.48
C ARG A 241 8.10 -20.78 -15.34
N TRP A 242 7.08 -20.09 -14.84
CA TRP A 242 5.68 -20.50 -14.87
C TRP A 242 4.92 -19.58 -15.81
N SER A 243 4.42 -20.16 -16.90
CA SER A 243 3.69 -19.44 -17.95
C SER A 243 2.21 -19.72 -17.85
N TYR A 244 1.40 -18.66 -17.91
CA TYR A 244 -0.04 -18.70 -17.74
C TYR A 244 -0.72 -18.11 -18.98
N LYS A 245 -1.60 -18.89 -19.62
CA LYS A 245 -2.40 -18.45 -20.76
C LYS A 245 -3.82 -19.01 -20.71
N ARG A 246 -4.77 -18.31 -21.35
CA ARG A 246 -6.14 -18.84 -21.51
C ARG A 246 -6.19 -19.88 -22.63
N LYS A 247 -6.88 -21.01 -22.38
CA LYS A 247 -7.11 -22.09 -23.35
C LYS A 247 -8.10 -21.71 -24.45
N ASP A 248 -9.00 -20.76 -24.18
CA ASP A 248 -10.01 -20.30 -25.14
C ASP A 248 -9.49 -19.23 -26.10
N ASN A 249 -8.20 -18.86 -26.00
CA ASN A 249 -7.54 -17.85 -26.82
C ASN A 249 -8.26 -16.48 -26.83
N LYS A 250 -9.09 -16.18 -25.82
CA LYS A 250 -9.73 -14.86 -25.68
C LYS A 250 -8.78 -13.79 -25.13
N MET A 251 -7.67 -14.20 -24.52
CA MET A 251 -6.59 -13.32 -24.07
C MET A 251 -5.36 -13.59 -24.94
N PHE A 252 -4.82 -12.53 -25.54
CA PHE A 252 -3.71 -12.60 -26.50
C PHE A 252 -2.33 -12.51 -25.85
N TRP A 253 -2.29 -12.12 -24.59
CA TRP A 253 -1.09 -12.02 -23.77
C TRP A 253 -0.93 -13.27 -22.90
N GLN A 254 0.30 -13.78 -22.83
CA GLN A 254 0.75 -14.76 -21.86
C GLN A 254 1.41 -14.02 -20.69
N ILE A 255 1.22 -14.50 -19.47
CA ILE A 255 1.90 -13.98 -18.28
C ILE A 255 2.97 -14.99 -17.89
N ASP A 256 4.21 -14.53 -17.78
CA ASP A 256 5.36 -15.33 -17.38
C ASP A 256 5.89 -14.83 -16.04
N VAL A 257 5.95 -15.73 -15.07
CA VAL A 257 6.62 -15.51 -13.78
C VAL A 257 7.89 -16.31 -13.79
N THR A 258 9.04 -15.65 -13.68
CA THR A 258 10.34 -16.32 -13.75
C THR A 258 11.15 -16.08 -12.49
N GLU A 259 11.50 -17.15 -11.78
CA GLU A 259 12.55 -17.11 -10.76
C GLU A 259 13.91 -17.27 -11.46
N VAL A 260 14.82 -16.33 -11.24
CA VAL A 260 16.13 -16.27 -11.87
C VAL A 260 17.20 -16.39 -10.80
N THR A 261 17.88 -17.53 -10.76
CA THR A 261 19.09 -17.69 -9.95
C THR A 261 20.31 -17.31 -10.80
N THR A 262 21.00 -16.22 -10.45
CA THR A 262 22.20 -15.76 -11.15
C THR A 262 23.44 -16.07 -10.33
N THR A 263 24.34 -16.88 -10.87
CA THR A 263 25.66 -17.15 -10.29
C THR A 263 26.72 -16.41 -11.11
N SER A 264 27.42 -15.46 -10.50
CA SER A 264 28.53 -14.74 -11.14
C SER A 264 29.86 -15.45 -10.86
N ASN A 265 30.69 -15.57 -11.89
CA ASN A 265 32.03 -16.15 -11.80
C ASN A 265 33.07 -15.07 -12.16
N PRO A 266 33.40 -14.14 -11.24
CA PRO A 266 34.45 -13.18 -11.49
C PRO A 266 35.82 -13.89 -11.57
N GLU A 267 36.62 -13.59 -12.60
CA GLU A 267 37.94 -14.20 -12.86
C GLU A 267 38.88 -14.17 -11.63
N ASN A 268 38.66 -13.27 -10.65
CA ASN A 268 39.43 -13.14 -9.41
C ASN A 268 38.57 -12.66 -8.22
N GLY A 269 37.43 -13.31 -7.91
CA GLY A 269 36.59 -12.93 -6.77
C GLY A 269 35.71 -14.05 -6.21
N PRO A 270 34.99 -13.82 -5.10
CA PRO A 270 34.05 -14.80 -4.57
C PRO A 270 32.88 -15.00 -5.53
N VAL A 271 32.49 -16.26 -5.74
CA VAL A 271 31.26 -16.61 -6.48
C VAL A 271 30.07 -16.06 -5.70
N THR A 272 29.31 -15.15 -6.31
CA THR A 272 28.07 -14.63 -5.72
C THR A 272 26.87 -15.25 -6.42
N THR A 273 25.84 -15.59 -5.64
CA THR A 273 24.57 -16.09 -6.17
C THR A 273 23.44 -15.19 -5.69
N THR A 274 22.63 -14.69 -6.63
CA THR A 274 21.42 -13.90 -6.35
C THR A 274 20.19 -14.60 -6.89
N VAL A 275 19.04 -14.35 -6.29
CA VAL A 275 17.74 -14.85 -6.77
C VAL A 275 16.83 -13.66 -6.98
N ASP A 276 16.45 -13.44 -8.23
CA ASP A 276 15.56 -12.38 -8.66
C ASP A 276 14.25 -12.99 -9.19
N HIS A 277 13.16 -12.22 -9.13
CA HIS A 277 11.88 -12.64 -9.72
C HIS A 277 11.55 -11.66 -10.84
N GLU A 278 11.24 -12.16 -12.04
CA GLU A 278 10.85 -11.37 -13.20
C GLU A 278 9.39 -11.65 -13.54
N ILE A 279 8.62 -10.60 -13.87
CA ILE A 279 7.30 -10.72 -14.48
C ILE A 279 7.29 -10.06 -15.83
N GLU A 280 6.85 -10.85 -16.79
CA GLU A 280 6.82 -10.54 -18.20
C GLU A 280 5.42 -10.86 -18.72
N MET A 281 4.92 -9.99 -19.59
CA MET A 281 3.76 -10.26 -20.40
C MET A 281 4.20 -10.33 -21.84
N GLU A 282 4.03 -11.49 -22.45
CA GLU A 282 4.48 -11.75 -23.81
C GLU A 282 3.28 -11.87 -24.75
N LEU A 283 3.37 -11.21 -25.90
CA LEU A 283 2.37 -11.36 -26.94
C LEU A 283 2.53 -12.74 -27.59
N GLN A 284 1.46 -13.54 -27.61
CA GLN A 284 1.51 -14.89 -28.18
C GLN A 284 1.96 -14.86 -29.65
N GLU A 285 2.82 -15.80 -30.04
CA GLU A 285 3.42 -15.90 -31.38
C GLU A 285 2.39 -15.80 -32.52
N SER A 286 1.25 -16.49 -32.39
CA SER A 286 0.19 -16.47 -33.40
C SER A 286 -0.43 -15.08 -33.59
N ILE A 287 -0.55 -14.31 -32.50
CA ILE A 287 -1.10 -12.96 -32.52
C ILE A 287 -0.05 -11.96 -32.98
N MET A 288 1.22 -12.18 -32.64
CA MET A 288 2.33 -11.41 -33.20
C MET A 288 2.39 -11.54 -34.72
N LEU A 289 2.25 -12.76 -35.26
CA LEU A 289 2.14 -12.99 -36.71
C LEU A 289 0.92 -12.30 -37.31
N GLN A 290 -0.23 -12.34 -36.63
CA GLN A 290 -1.43 -11.63 -37.09
C GLN A 290 -1.20 -10.11 -37.14
N LEU A 291 -0.54 -9.53 -36.13
CA LEU A 291 -0.23 -8.10 -36.07
C LEU A 291 0.69 -7.65 -37.20
N VAL A 292 1.73 -8.44 -37.50
CA VAL A 292 2.70 -8.10 -38.56
C VAL A 292 2.09 -8.27 -39.95
N ASN A 293 1.27 -9.30 -40.16
CA ASN A 293 0.65 -9.60 -41.45
C ASN A 293 -0.62 -8.78 -41.76
N GLU A 294 -1.22 -8.08 -40.79
CA GLU A 294 -2.42 -7.27 -41.03
C GLU A 294 -2.06 -6.02 -41.87
N GLU A 295 -2.64 -5.91 -43.06
CA GLU A 295 -2.42 -4.80 -43.98
C GLU A 295 -3.55 -3.77 -43.95
N ASN A 296 -4.75 -4.16 -43.50
CA ASN A 296 -5.88 -3.25 -43.45
C ASN A 296 -5.75 -2.28 -42.25
N PRO A 297 -5.70 -0.95 -42.47
CA PRO A 297 -5.52 0.03 -41.40
C PRO A 297 -6.62 0.01 -40.33
N GLU A 298 -7.87 -0.22 -40.69
CA GLU A 298 -8.99 -0.27 -39.75
C GLU A 298 -8.91 -1.52 -38.86
N LYS A 299 -8.64 -2.68 -39.48
CA LYS A 299 -8.44 -3.93 -38.72
C LYS A 299 -7.22 -3.84 -37.81
N LEU A 300 -6.12 -3.25 -38.29
CA LEU A 300 -4.92 -3.01 -37.50
C LEU A 300 -5.23 -2.11 -36.30
N HIS A 301 -5.99 -1.03 -36.50
CA HIS A 301 -6.39 -0.12 -35.42
C HIS A 301 -7.25 -0.85 -34.37
N ILE A 302 -8.22 -1.66 -34.79
CA ILE A 302 -9.06 -2.46 -33.89
C ILE A 302 -8.21 -3.47 -33.12
N LEU A 303 -7.30 -4.16 -33.81
CA LEU A 303 -6.39 -5.15 -33.21
C LEU A 303 -5.49 -4.51 -32.15
N THR A 304 -4.79 -3.41 -32.47
CA THR A 304 -3.90 -2.73 -31.52
C THR A 304 -4.68 -2.11 -30.35
N THR A 305 -5.90 -1.61 -30.59
CA THR A 305 -6.80 -1.16 -29.51
C THR A 305 -7.12 -2.29 -28.55
N ASN A 306 -7.52 -3.46 -29.06
CA ASN A 306 -7.88 -4.61 -28.23
C ASN A 306 -6.66 -5.15 -27.47
N LEU A 307 -5.51 -5.23 -28.12
CA LEU A 307 -4.25 -5.64 -27.50
C LEU A 307 -3.84 -4.70 -26.36
N ALA A 308 -3.92 -3.39 -26.58
CA ALA A 308 -3.58 -2.39 -25.57
C ALA A 308 -4.52 -2.43 -24.36
N LYS A 309 -5.83 -2.59 -24.60
CA LYS A 309 -6.83 -2.75 -23.52
C LYS A 309 -6.59 -4.02 -22.70
N GLN A 310 -6.31 -5.14 -23.35
CA GLN A 310 -5.96 -6.39 -22.66
C GLN A 310 -4.66 -6.26 -21.86
N ALA A 311 -3.63 -5.64 -22.44
CA ALA A 311 -2.36 -5.43 -21.77
C ALA A 311 -2.55 -4.58 -20.50
N TRP A 312 -3.22 -3.44 -20.61
CA TRP A 312 -3.47 -2.57 -19.47
C TRP A 312 -4.35 -3.23 -18.41
N HIS A 313 -5.37 -3.99 -18.81
CA HIS A 313 -6.23 -4.76 -17.89
C HIS A 313 -5.47 -5.76 -17.03
N ILE A 314 -4.49 -6.45 -17.62
CA ILE A 314 -3.61 -7.39 -16.90
C ILE A 314 -2.68 -6.60 -15.96
N LEU A 315 -2.03 -5.56 -16.48
CA LEU A 315 -1.09 -4.72 -15.73
C LEU A 315 -1.73 -4.08 -14.49
N GLU A 316 -2.95 -3.57 -14.60
CA GLU A 316 -3.67 -2.95 -13.48
C GLU A 316 -3.94 -3.93 -12.33
N ARG A 317 -4.05 -5.22 -12.61
CA ARG A 317 -4.28 -6.27 -11.60
C ARG A 317 -2.98 -6.82 -11.01
N LEU A 318 -1.93 -6.93 -11.82
CA LEU A 318 -0.61 -7.35 -11.35
C LEU A 318 0.11 -6.23 -10.59
N ASN A 319 -0.08 -4.97 -10.99
CA ASN A 319 0.62 -3.80 -10.46
C ASN A 319 -0.40 -2.68 -10.11
N PRO A 320 -1.23 -2.89 -9.07
CA PRO A 320 -2.32 -1.97 -8.75
C PRO A 320 -1.81 -0.58 -8.38
N LEU A 321 -2.53 0.44 -8.85
CA LEU A 321 -2.28 1.83 -8.47
C LEU A 321 -2.79 2.09 -7.06
N ALA A 322 -1.95 2.67 -6.21
CA ALA A 322 -2.34 3.20 -4.91
C ALA A 322 -3.47 4.22 -5.07
N ASP A 323 -4.43 4.20 -4.14
CA ASP A 323 -5.53 5.17 -4.16
C ASP A 323 -4.96 6.58 -3.97
N ALA A 324 -5.45 7.52 -4.78
CA ALA A 324 -4.92 8.89 -4.82
C ALA A 324 -5.51 9.80 -3.74
N LEU A 325 -6.34 9.24 -2.86
CA LEU A 325 -7.21 10.00 -1.96
C LEU A 325 -6.79 9.74 -0.52
N ASP A 326 -5.86 10.55 -0.03
CA ASP A 326 -5.52 10.62 1.39
C ASP A 326 -6.58 11.48 2.11
N ALA A 327 -7.08 10.99 3.24
CA ALA A 327 -8.00 11.74 4.08
C ALA A 327 -7.37 13.05 4.59
N GLU A 328 -6.05 13.09 4.77
CA GLU A 328 -5.32 14.29 5.18
C GLU A 328 -5.37 15.40 4.10
N GLU A 329 -5.31 15.04 2.82
CA GLU A 329 -5.39 16.00 1.70
C GLU A 329 -6.77 16.67 1.59
N SER A 330 -7.78 16.14 2.27
CA SER A 330 -9.10 16.74 2.35
C SER A 330 -9.23 17.82 3.45
N LEU A 331 -8.17 18.03 4.22
CA LEU A 331 -8.12 18.95 5.36
C LEU A 331 -7.12 20.08 5.12
N THR A 332 -7.35 21.20 5.80
CA THR A 332 -6.42 22.33 5.87
C THR A 332 -6.32 22.84 7.31
N GLU A 333 -5.25 23.58 7.62
CA GLU A 333 -5.15 24.31 8.89
C GLU A 333 -6.36 25.24 9.05
N HIS A 334 -6.87 25.33 10.28
CA HIS A 334 -8.04 26.15 10.62
C HIS A 334 -7.74 27.64 10.41
N SER A 335 -8.68 28.40 9.86
CA SER A 335 -8.47 29.81 9.51
C SER A 335 -8.50 30.75 10.71
N ASP A 336 -9.12 30.34 11.81
CA ASP A 336 -9.22 31.11 13.05
C ASP A 336 -8.30 30.52 14.13
N PRO A 337 -7.19 31.21 14.48
CA PRO A 337 -6.26 30.77 15.53
C PRO A 337 -6.84 30.82 16.95
N GLU A 338 -7.78 31.73 17.24
CA GLU A 338 -8.41 31.84 18.57
C GLU A 338 -9.33 30.64 18.84
N ALA A 339 -10.10 30.24 17.83
CA ALA A 339 -10.88 29.00 17.86
C ALA A 339 -9.99 27.78 18.15
N VAL A 340 -8.83 27.68 17.50
CA VAL A 340 -7.87 26.59 17.76
C VAL A 340 -7.39 26.62 19.21
N GLN A 341 -6.95 27.78 19.71
CA GLN A 341 -6.49 27.89 21.11
C GLN A 341 -7.58 27.51 22.11
N LEU A 342 -8.83 27.92 21.87
CA LEU A 342 -9.97 27.57 22.71
C LEU A 342 -10.28 26.06 22.66
N ALA A 343 -10.21 25.44 21.48
CA ALA A 343 -10.38 23.99 21.32
C ALA A 343 -9.28 23.20 22.05
N LEU A 344 -8.02 23.65 21.98
CA LEU A 344 -6.91 23.03 22.70
C LEU A 344 -7.06 23.18 24.22
N ALA A 345 -7.52 24.35 24.70
CA ALA A 345 -7.84 24.56 26.10
C ALA A 345 -9.00 23.68 26.58
N GLN A 346 -10.02 23.46 25.74
CA GLN A 346 -11.12 22.53 26.02
C GLN A 346 -10.62 21.09 26.20
N CYS A 347 -9.71 20.63 25.33
CA CYS A 347 -9.03 19.34 25.48
C CYS A 347 -8.21 19.27 26.78
N GLY A 348 -7.53 20.36 27.17
CA GLY A 348 -6.79 20.42 28.43
C GLY A 348 -7.68 20.42 29.68
N ALA A 349 -8.84 21.06 29.63
CA ALA A 349 -9.84 21.00 30.70
C ALA A 349 -10.34 19.56 30.92
N LEU A 350 -10.62 18.84 29.83
CA LEU A 350 -10.99 17.41 29.89
C LEU A 350 -9.88 16.55 30.49
N ARG A 351 -8.62 16.77 30.07
CA ARG A 351 -7.46 16.05 30.62
C ARG A 351 -7.37 16.22 32.14
N ARG A 352 -7.44 17.46 32.62
CA ARG A 352 -7.38 17.76 34.06
C ARG A 352 -8.51 17.10 34.83
N HIS A 353 -9.73 17.17 34.31
CA HIS A 353 -10.88 16.53 34.93
C HIS A 353 -10.67 15.01 35.04
N ALA A 354 -10.22 14.36 33.97
CA ALA A 354 -9.91 12.93 33.99
C ALA A 354 -8.80 12.56 34.98
N ASP A 355 -7.71 13.34 35.05
CA ASP A 355 -6.59 13.08 35.97
C ASP A 355 -6.99 13.24 37.45
N VAL A 356 -7.91 14.17 37.77
CA VAL A 356 -8.47 14.34 39.13
C VAL A 356 -9.31 13.13 39.53
N HIS A 357 -10.19 12.65 38.65
CA HIS A 357 -11.00 11.45 38.89
C HIS A 357 -10.15 10.19 39.10
N ARG A 358 -9.03 10.06 38.37
CA ARG A 358 -8.12 8.91 38.53
C ARG A 358 -7.40 8.91 39.88
N LYS A 359 -6.95 10.07 40.37
CA LYS A 359 -6.24 10.20 41.66
C LYS A 359 -7.13 9.98 42.88
N SER A 360 -8.44 10.15 42.73
CA SER A 360 -9.42 10.02 43.82
C SER A 360 -9.94 8.58 44.02
N GLY A 361 -9.39 7.58 43.31
CA GLY A 361 -9.55 6.16 43.65
C GLY A 361 -10.87 5.50 43.23
N GLY A 362 -11.71 6.15 42.43
CA GLY A 362 -12.92 5.54 41.83
C GLY A 362 -14.04 5.13 42.81
N GLU A 363 -13.84 5.24 44.12
CA GLU A 363 -14.86 4.96 45.13
C GLU A 363 -15.68 6.22 45.46
N TYR A 364 -16.90 6.27 44.92
CA TYR A 364 -17.97 7.09 45.49
C TYR A 364 -18.50 6.42 46.76
N THR A 365 -17.77 6.50 47.87
CA THR A 365 -18.37 6.22 49.18
C THR A 365 -19.06 7.47 49.69
N GLY A 366 -20.39 7.54 49.52
CA GLY A 366 -21.26 8.44 50.28
C GLY A 366 -21.76 9.68 49.53
N ALA A 367 -23.04 9.99 49.78
CA ALA A 367 -23.86 10.99 49.11
C ALA A 367 -23.45 12.48 49.29
N TYR A 368 -22.19 12.81 49.60
CA TYR A 368 -21.79 14.20 49.90
C TYR A 368 -20.35 14.62 49.48
N ALA A 369 -19.67 13.91 48.60
CA ALA A 369 -18.42 14.41 48.00
C ALA A 369 -18.69 14.97 46.60
N ASN A 370 -18.87 16.29 46.47
CA ASN A 370 -19.00 16.95 45.18
C ASN A 370 -17.69 16.78 44.37
N PRO A 371 -17.69 16.09 43.22
CA PRO A 371 -16.56 16.11 42.32
C PRO A 371 -16.35 17.56 41.87
N LEU A 372 -15.10 18.01 41.79
CA LEU A 372 -14.81 19.35 41.25
C LEU A 372 -15.56 19.52 39.92
N PRO A 373 -16.39 20.56 39.78
CA PRO A 373 -17.23 20.71 38.60
C PRO A 373 -16.37 20.81 37.35
N TYR A 374 -16.80 20.11 36.30
CA TYR A 374 -16.17 20.21 34.99
C TYR A 374 -16.33 21.65 34.46
N ASN A 375 -15.22 22.37 34.39
CA ASN A 375 -15.19 23.77 33.97
C ASN A 375 -14.61 23.88 32.56
N SER A 376 -15.49 23.93 31.55
CA SER A 376 -15.08 24.21 30.17
C SER A 376 -14.68 25.68 29.99
N PRO A 377 -13.55 25.98 29.31
CA PRO A 377 -13.20 27.35 28.91
C PRO A 377 -14.19 27.96 27.91
N ILE A 378 -14.94 27.14 27.16
CA ILE A 378 -15.94 27.63 26.19
C ILE A 378 -17.14 28.25 26.93
N GLY A 379 -17.51 27.71 28.09
CA GLY A 379 -18.59 28.23 28.93
C GLY A 379 -18.14 29.25 29.98
N ASN A 380 -16.84 29.54 30.08
CA ASN A 380 -16.27 30.40 31.12
C ASN A 380 -15.34 31.47 30.51
N PRO A 381 -15.84 32.71 30.32
CA PRO A 381 -15.07 33.81 29.75
C PRO A 381 -13.81 34.17 30.55
N ASN A 382 -13.77 33.82 31.84
CA ASN A 382 -12.64 34.10 32.74
C ASN A 382 -11.62 32.95 32.80
N ALA A 383 -11.81 31.88 32.03
CA ALA A 383 -10.89 30.76 32.01
C ALA A 383 -9.55 31.15 31.39
N SER A 384 -8.45 30.82 32.08
CA SER A 384 -7.11 31.02 31.52
C SER A 384 -6.84 29.97 30.43
N ILE A 385 -6.99 30.37 29.16
CA ILE A 385 -6.71 29.55 27.98
C ILE A 385 -5.25 29.08 27.99
N ALA A 386 -4.31 29.97 28.27
CA ALA A 386 -2.89 29.65 28.34
C ALA A 386 -2.59 28.61 29.43
N ALA A 387 -3.22 28.72 30.60
CA ALA A 387 -3.04 27.71 31.63
C ALA A 387 -3.60 26.36 31.21
N LEU A 388 -4.74 26.33 30.50
CA LEU A 388 -5.41 25.10 30.04
C LEU A 388 -4.82 24.53 28.75
N ALA A 389 -3.88 25.22 28.10
CA ALA A 389 -3.24 24.75 26.89
C ALA A 389 -2.56 23.40 27.15
N ASN A 390 -3.08 22.35 26.50
CA ASN A 390 -2.52 21.02 26.57
C ASN A 390 -1.70 20.77 25.31
N HIS A 391 -0.46 20.32 25.49
CA HIS A 391 0.45 20.00 24.39
C HIS A 391 0.46 18.51 24.05
N ASN A 392 -0.25 17.68 24.82
CA ASN A 392 -0.34 16.25 24.59
C ASN A 392 -1.74 15.86 24.09
N PHE A 393 -1.80 15.03 23.06
CA PHE A 393 -3.06 14.54 22.55
C PHE A 393 -3.86 13.78 23.62
N LEU A 394 -5.12 14.15 23.80
CA LEU A 394 -6.01 13.60 24.83
C LEU A 394 -6.48 12.17 24.49
N GLY A 395 -6.58 11.84 23.20
CA GLY A 395 -7.24 10.64 22.73
C GLY A 395 -6.64 9.33 23.28
N CYS A 396 -7.50 8.35 23.54
CA CYS A 396 -7.13 7.03 24.05
C CYS A 396 -6.33 6.22 23.02
N MET A 397 -5.17 5.69 23.37
CA MET A 397 -4.26 5.01 22.43
C MET A 397 -4.32 3.48 22.61
N PRO A 398 -4.66 2.72 21.55
CA PRO A 398 -4.72 1.25 21.60
C PRO A 398 -3.35 0.58 21.62
N VAL A 399 -3.25 -0.53 22.34
CA VAL A 399 -2.10 -1.47 22.33
C VAL A 399 -2.35 -2.62 21.34
N ASN A 400 -1.28 -3.26 20.86
CA ASN A 400 -1.37 -4.38 19.92
C ASN A 400 -2.06 -5.57 20.60
N PHE A 401 -2.94 -6.23 19.85
CA PHE A 401 -3.60 -7.45 20.26
C PHE A 401 -2.60 -8.62 20.23
N THR A 402 -2.54 -9.39 21.31
CA THR A 402 -1.66 -10.54 21.43
C THR A 402 -2.45 -11.83 21.66
N ARG A 403 -1.78 -12.97 21.52
CA ARG A 403 -2.37 -14.29 21.83
C ARG A 403 -2.82 -14.41 23.29
N HIS A 404 -2.17 -13.70 24.22
CA HIS A 404 -2.59 -13.69 25.61
C HIS A 404 -3.97 -13.06 25.80
N ASP A 405 -4.34 -12.10 24.95
CA ASP A 405 -5.61 -11.40 25.04
C ASP A 405 -6.79 -12.28 24.60
N LEU A 406 -6.57 -13.30 23.76
CA LEU A 406 -7.60 -14.25 23.32
C LEU A 406 -8.30 -14.91 24.52
N ASP A 407 -7.51 -15.41 25.47
CA ASP A 407 -8.03 -16.10 26.65
C ASP A 407 -8.82 -15.14 27.54
N ASN A 408 -8.35 -13.90 27.71
CA ASN A 408 -9.02 -12.88 28.50
C ASN A 408 -10.35 -12.46 27.87
N LEU A 409 -10.36 -12.24 26.56
CA LEU A 409 -11.56 -11.87 25.80
C LEU A 409 -12.61 -12.98 25.78
N GLN A 410 -12.20 -14.25 25.69
CA GLN A 410 -13.11 -15.39 25.71
C GLN A 410 -13.72 -15.64 27.10
N LYS A 411 -12.96 -15.41 28.18
CA LYS A 411 -13.44 -15.55 29.57
C LYS A 411 -14.32 -14.39 30.01
N SER A 412 -14.17 -13.22 29.38
CA SER A 412 -14.94 -12.03 29.71
C SER A 412 -16.41 -12.18 29.34
N ALA A 413 -17.28 -11.45 30.06
CA ALA A 413 -18.70 -11.43 29.73
C ALA A 413 -18.93 -10.85 28.31
N PRO A 414 -20.01 -11.24 27.61
CA PRO A 414 -20.26 -10.78 26.24
C PRO A 414 -20.26 -9.25 26.05
N ALA A 415 -20.62 -8.49 27.09
CA ALA A 415 -20.66 -7.01 27.09
C ALA A 415 -19.40 -6.34 27.65
N SER A 416 -18.32 -7.09 27.88
CA SER A 416 -17.05 -6.52 28.36
C SER A 416 -16.27 -5.81 27.26
N TYR A 417 -16.48 -6.20 26.00
CA TYR A 417 -15.79 -5.65 24.84
C TYR A 417 -16.74 -5.42 23.67
N PHE A 418 -16.57 -4.27 23.03
CA PHE A 418 -17.27 -3.85 21.82
C PHE A 418 -16.27 -3.82 20.67
N CYS A 419 -16.57 -4.56 19.62
CA CYS A 419 -15.69 -4.74 18.47
C CYS A 419 -16.19 -3.92 17.28
N SER A 420 -15.27 -3.39 16.49
CA SER A 420 -15.57 -2.63 15.28
C SER A 420 -14.41 -2.72 14.30
N GLU A 421 -14.66 -2.49 13.02
CA GLU A 421 -13.58 -2.45 12.03
C GLU A 421 -12.60 -1.33 12.39
N LYS A 422 -11.30 -1.63 12.32
CA LYS A 422 -10.29 -0.60 12.48
C LYS A 422 -10.25 0.21 11.18
N THR A 423 -10.66 1.46 11.27
CA THR A 423 -10.64 2.39 10.14
C THR A 423 -9.21 2.74 9.76
N ASP A 424 -9.00 2.90 8.46
CA ASP A 424 -7.79 3.45 7.88
C ASP A 424 -8.07 4.90 7.46
N GLY A 425 -7.74 5.84 8.34
CA GLY A 425 -7.96 7.27 8.14
C GLY A 425 -7.10 8.11 9.08
N VAL A 426 -7.48 9.38 9.26
CA VAL A 426 -6.76 10.31 10.13
C VAL A 426 -7.60 10.68 11.34
N ARG A 427 -7.14 10.22 12.51
CA ARG A 427 -7.81 10.45 13.80
C ARG A 427 -7.75 11.91 14.23
N HIS A 428 -8.91 12.44 14.62
CA HIS A 428 -9.06 13.79 15.16
C HIS A 428 -10.08 13.80 16.31
N LEU A 429 -9.89 14.73 17.25
CA LEU A 429 -10.99 15.14 18.13
C LEU A 429 -11.75 16.27 17.45
N LEU A 430 -13.08 16.17 17.34
CA LEU A 430 -13.92 17.26 16.82
C LEU A 430 -14.52 18.04 17.99
N VAL A 431 -14.10 19.29 18.12
CA VAL A 431 -14.49 20.18 19.22
C VAL A 431 -15.46 21.25 18.72
N PHE A 432 -16.66 21.30 19.29
CA PHE A 432 -17.67 22.30 18.93
C PHE A 432 -17.58 23.52 19.85
N LEU A 433 -17.35 24.70 19.26
CA LEU A 433 -17.21 25.98 19.98
C LEU A 433 -18.49 26.84 19.92
N GLY A 434 -19.50 26.38 19.18
CA GLY A 434 -20.78 27.07 18.97
C GLY A 434 -20.84 27.83 17.65
N HIS A 435 -19.89 28.72 17.40
CA HIS A 435 -19.81 29.48 16.14
C HIS A 435 -18.97 28.79 15.06
N THR A 436 -18.15 27.81 15.45
CA THR A 436 -17.31 26.98 14.56
C THR A 436 -17.01 25.64 15.24
N ALA A 437 -16.32 24.74 14.53
CA ALA A 437 -15.81 23.49 15.07
C ALA A 437 -14.38 23.23 14.57
N VAL A 438 -13.55 22.64 15.41
CA VAL A 438 -12.12 22.40 15.14
C VAL A 438 -11.81 20.91 15.19
N LEU A 439 -11.16 20.39 14.15
CA LEU A 439 -10.55 19.06 14.15
C LEU A 439 -9.16 19.17 14.78
N VAL A 440 -8.98 18.66 15.99
CA VAL A 440 -7.70 18.64 16.68
C VAL A 440 -6.96 17.33 16.37
N ASP A 441 -5.80 17.43 15.75
CA ASP A 441 -4.97 16.27 15.39
C ASP A 441 -4.04 15.81 16.54
N ARG A 442 -3.29 14.73 16.31
CA ARG A 442 -2.34 14.19 17.31
C ARG A 442 -1.16 15.12 17.62
N ALA A 443 -0.81 16.02 16.71
CA ALA A 443 0.22 17.03 16.90
C ALA A 443 -0.33 18.30 17.58
N MET A 444 -1.58 18.26 18.04
CA MET A 444 -2.29 19.39 18.66
C MET A 444 -2.43 20.60 17.72
N LYS A 445 -2.55 20.35 16.42
CA LYS A 445 -2.92 21.34 15.42
C LYS A 445 -4.43 21.31 15.17
N GLY A 446 -4.98 22.48 14.86
CA GLY A 446 -6.40 22.64 14.54
C GLY A 446 -6.61 22.68 13.03
N LYS A 447 -7.47 21.81 12.52
CA LYS A 447 -7.82 21.68 11.11
C LYS A 447 -9.31 21.88 10.86
N MET A 448 -9.63 22.09 9.60
CA MET A 448 -10.99 22.10 9.06
C MET A 448 -11.02 21.43 7.68
N PRO A 449 -12.18 20.91 7.23
CA PRO A 449 -12.30 20.29 5.92
C PRO A 449 -12.26 21.34 4.80
N ILE A 450 -11.70 20.96 3.66
CA ILE A 450 -11.72 21.77 2.44
C ILE A 450 -13.09 21.61 1.76
N PRO A 451 -13.86 22.69 1.53
CA PRO A 451 -15.13 22.61 0.82
C PRO A 451 -14.97 22.04 -0.61
N ILE A 452 -15.76 21.02 -0.95
CA ILE A 452 -15.73 20.38 -2.29
C ILE A 452 -16.25 21.34 -3.36
N LEU A 453 -17.25 22.15 -3.01
CA LEU A 453 -17.80 23.21 -3.85
C LEU A 453 -17.46 24.53 -3.18
N GLN A 454 -16.93 25.49 -3.95
CA GLN A 454 -16.76 26.86 -3.45
C GLN A 454 -18.15 27.49 -3.28
N PRO A 455 -18.58 27.83 -2.06
CA PRO A 455 -19.87 28.45 -1.85
C PRO A 455 -19.87 29.87 -2.42
N ALA A 456 -21.04 30.35 -2.86
CA ALA A 456 -21.21 31.71 -3.38
C ALA A 456 -21.01 32.80 -2.30
N LYS A 457 -21.03 32.40 -1.01
CA LYS A 457 -20.73 33.25 0.15
C LYS A 457 -19.77 32.50 1.07
N PRO A 458 -18.85 33.19 1.77
CA PRO A 458 -18.03 32.57 2.80
C PRO A 458 -18.93 32.02 3.92
N GLU A 459 -18.91 30.72 4.11
CA GLU A 459 -19.64 30.00 5.15
C GLU A 459 -18.67 29.06 5.85
N ASP A 460 -18.87 28.85 7.15
CA ASP A 460 -18.05 27.91 7.92
C ASP A 460 -18.22 26.48 7.37
N PRO A 461 -17.14 25.70 7.16
CA PRO A 461 -17.23 24.35 6.61
C PRO A 461 -18.12 23.39 7.42
N PHE A 462 -18.37 23.67 8.70
CA PHE A 462 -19.22 22.91 9.60
C PHE A 462 -20.63 23.49 9.75
N ALA A 463 -21.01 24.56 9.07
CA ALA A 463 -22.30 25.24 9.25
C ALA A 463 -23.53 24.31 9.19
N SER A 464 -23.43 23.20 8.43
CA SER A 464 -24.47 22.17 8.37
C SER A 464 -24.77 21.45 9.69
N VAL A 465 -23.90 21.53 10.70
CA VAL A 465 -24.04 20.83 11.99
C VAL A 465 -23.88 21.72 13.23
N LEU A 466 -23.35 22.95 13.11
CA LEU A 466 -23.09 23.84 14.24
C LEU A 466 -24.34 24.11 15.09
N ASP A 467 -25.45 24.48 14.46
CA ASP A 467 -26.70 24.81 15.16
C ASP A 467 -27.36 23.60 15.83
N LEU A 468 -26.91 22.38 15.50
CA LEU A 468 -27.51 21.14 15.96
C LEU A 468 -26.79 20.55 17.18
N ILE A 469 -25.57 20.97 17.47
CA ILE A 469 -24.69 20.37 18.48
C ILE A 469 -24.32 21.41 19.53
N GLN A 470 -24.40 21.04 20.81
CA GLN A 470 -24.11 21.96 21.91
C GLN A 470 -22.62 22.38 21.91
N PRO A 471 -22.32 23.66 22.17
CA PRO A 471 -20.95 24.10 22.46
C PRO A 471 -20.33 23.30 23.61
N GLY A 472 -19.03 23.05 23.55
CA GLY A 472 -18.30 22.22 24.51
C GLY A 472 -18.38 20.71 24.25
N THR A 473 -19.16 20.26 23.26
CA THR A 473 -19.17 18.86 22.82
C THR A 473 -17.81 18.50 22.21
N VAL A 474 -17.26 17.35 22.63
CA VAL A 474 -16.01 16.80 22.08
C VAL A 474 -16.27 15.35 21.64
N LEU A 475 -16.08 15.11 20.35
CA LEU A 475 -16.25 13.80 19.72
C LEU A 475 -14.86 13.23 19.37
N ASP A 476 -14.66 11.93 19.63
CA ASP A 476 -13.47 11.21 19.18
C ASP A 476 -13.83 10.38 17.94
N GLY A 477 -13.06 10.58 16.88
CA GLY A 477 -13.40 10.06 15.57
C GLY A 477 -12.24 10.08 14.60
N GLU A 478 -12.53 9.70 13.36
CA GLU A 478 -11.57 9.56 12.29
C GLU A 478 -12.14 10.11 10.99
N VAL A 479 -11.34 10.90 10.27
CA VAL A 479 -11.65 11.32 8.90
C VAL A 479 -11.25 10.17 7.97
N VAL A 480 -12.20 9.65 7.20
CA VAL A 480 -11.98 8.55 6.25
C VAL A 480 -12.55 8.90 4.89
N MET A 481 -12.01 8.28 3.84
CA MET A 481 -12.55 8.42 2.49
C MET A 481 -13.66 7.38 2.25
N ASN A 482 -14.91 7.85 2.25
CA ASN A 482 -16.06 7.04 1.85
C ASN A 482 -16.08 6.87 0.33
N ARG A 483 -16.01 5.62 -0.14
CA ARG A 483 -15.89 5.26 -1.56
C ARG A 483 -17.26 5.00 -2.21
N LYS A 484 -18.36 5.13 -1.46
CA LYS A 484 -19.75 4.96 -1.95
C LYS A 484 -20.57 6.22 -1.75
N GLY A 485 -21.58 6.44 -2.60
CA GLY A 485 -22.50 7.59 -2.50
C GLY A 485 -22.18 8.77 -3.41
N GLY A 486 -21.20 8.64 -4.32
CA GLY A 486 -20.87 9.64 -5.34
C GLY A 486 -19.96 9.10 -6.43
N PRO A 487 -19.66 9.89 -7.47
CA PRO A 487 -18.78 9.48 -8.58
C PRO A 487 -17.29 9.38 -8.18
N LYS A 488 -16.92 9.92 -7.01
CA LYS A 488 -15.58 9.86 -6.42
C LYS A 488 -15.69 9.63 -4.91
N PRO A 489 -14.68 9.03 -4.27
CA PRO A 489 -14.63 8.96 -2.82
C PRO A 489 -14.62 10.36 -2.18
N ARG A 490 -15.22 10.48 -1.00
CA ARG A 490 -15.40 11.75 -0.27
C ARG A 490 -15.04 11.60 1.21
N PRO A 491 -14.51 12.65 1.85
CA PRO A 491 -14.22 12.59 3.27
C PRO A 491 -15.51 12.55 4.10
N ILE A 492 -15.52 11.70 5.12
CA ILE A 492 -16.54 11.66 6.19
C ILE A 492 -15.86 11.59 7.55
N PHE A 493 -16.50 12.06 8.60
CA PHE A 493 -16.00 11.92 9.97
C PHE A 493 -16.77 10.81 10.71
N ILE A 494 -16.12 9.67 10.91
CA ILE A 494 -16.69 8.55 11.65
C ILE A 494 -16.41 8.75 13.14
N VAL A 495 -17.46 9.02 13.91
CA VAL A 495 -17.43 9.21 15.36
C VAL A 495 -17.53 7.86 16.06
N PHE A 496 -16.58 7.55 16.93
CA PHE A 496 -16.56 6.29 17.68
C PHE A 496 -16.63 6.45 19.21
N ASP A 497 -16.40 7.64 19.77
CA ASP A 497 -16.64 7.92 21.19
C ASP A 497 -17.04 9.40 21.43
N VAL A 498 -17.56 9.70 22.62
CA VAL A 498 -18.02 11.03 23.05
C VAL A 498 -17.42 11.34 24.42
N LEU A 499 -16.66 12.44 24.52
CA LEU A 499 -15.91 12.79 25.74
C LEU A 499 -16.68 13.80 26.61
N SER A 500 -17.35 14.75 25.96
CA SER A 500 -18.25 15.73 26.60
C SER A 500 -19.44 16.01 25.72
N ILE A 501 -20.56 16.38 26.34
CA ILE A 501 -21.82 16.66 25.63
C ILE A 501 -22.28 18.12 25.76
N SER A 502 -21.58 18.92 26.56
CA SER A 502 -21.83 20.34 26.77
C SER A 502 -20.61 20.99 27.44
N THR A 503 -20.68 22.31 27.68
CA THR A 503 -19.69 23.05 28.47
C THR A 503 -19.64 22.67 29.96
N THR A 504 -20.65 21.95 30.46
CA THR A 504 -20.79 21.61 31.89
C THR A 504 -20.73 20.13 32.19
N GLN A 505 -20.77 19.26 31.17
CA GLN A 505 -20.85 17.82 31.36
C GLN A 505 -19.81 17.03 30.53
N SER A 506 -18.81 16.51 31.22
CA SER A 506 -17.92 15.45 30.73
C SER A 506 -18.48 14.07 31.08
N ILE A 507 -18.40 13.12 30.15
CA ILE A 507 -18.91 11.75 30.31
C ILE A 507 -17.80 10.69 30.23
N MET A 508 -16.53 11.10 30.29
CA MET A 508 -15.36 10.21 30.22
C MET A 508 -15.31 9.18 31.36
N HIS A 509 -15.92 9.49 32.51
CA HIS A 509 -15.98 8.61 33.67
C HIS A 509 -16.98 7.45 33.51
N LEU A 510 -17.92 7.55 32.55
CA LEU A 510 -18.91 6.51 32.31
C LEU A 510 -18.28 5.31 31.58
N PRO A 511 -18.77 4.08 31.78
CA PRO A 511 -18.42 2.93 30.93
C PRO A 511 -18.72 3.18 29.45
N PHE A 512 -17.97 2.54 28.56
CA PHE A 512 -18.10 2.76 27.11
C PHE A 512 -19.52 2.52 26.59
N GLU A 513 -20.25 1.52 27.07
CA GLU A 513 -21.63 1.26 26.65
C GLU A 513 -22.55 2.48 26.84
N GLN A 514 -22.37 3.20 27.96
CA GLN A 514 -23.15 4.41 28.24
C GLN A 514 -22.73 5.57 27.33
N ARG A 515 -21.42 5.75 27.09
CA ARG A 515 -20.92 6.75 26.14
C ARG A 515 -21.40 6.46 24.71
N LEU A 516 -21.42 5.19 24.31
CA LEU A 516 -21.98 4.73 23.04
C LEU A 516 -23.50 5.00 22.97
N SER A 517 -24.23 4.86 24.07
CA SER A 517 -25.65 5.25 24.14
C SER A 517 -25.83 6.76 23.94
N HIS A 518 -24.97 7.59 24.53
CA HIS A 518 -24.95 9.04 24.28
C HIS A 518 -24.72 9.38 22.80
N LEU A 519 -23.82 8.66 22.13
CA LEU A 519 -23.58 8.78 20.68
C LEU A 519 -24.79 8.35 19.84
N LYS A 520 -25.37 7.17 20.13
CA LYS A 520 -26.53 6.62 19.41
C LYS A 520 -27.75 7.53 19.54
N ARG A 521 -28.00 8.06 20.73
CA ARG A 521 -29.15 8.95 21.02
C ARG A 521 -28.89 10.42 20.68
N ALA A 522 -27.63 10.78 20.40
CA ALA A 522 -27.16 12.15 20.22
C ALA A 522 -27.65 13.07 21.37
N THR A 523 -27.25 12.79 22.60
CA THR A 523 -27.68 13.59 23.77
C THR A 523 -27.05 14.98 23.82
N PHE A 524 -26.00 15.22 23.04
CA PHE A 524 -25.31 16.50 22.88
C PHE A 524 -26.00 17.45 21.89
N ARG A 525 -27.23 17.13 21.45
CA ARG A 525 -27.99 17.99 20.54
C ARG A 525 -28.45 19.26 21.22
N THR A 526 -28.53 20.34 20.44
CA THR A 526 -29.20 21.56 20.89
C THR A 526 -30.71 21.33 21.01
N PRO A 527 -31.41 22.05 21.91
CA PRO A 527 -32.87 21.98 22.00
C PRO A 527 -33.59 22.40 20.71
N THR A 528 -32.92 23.20 19.87
CA THR A 528 -33.44 23.72 18.59
C THR A 528 -33.12 22.82 17.39
N ALA A 529 -32.42 21.69 17.59
CA ALA A 529 -32.04 20.79 16.50
C ALA A 529 -33.29 20.17 15.83
N ASN A 530 -33.56 20.56 14.59
CA ASN A 530 -34.72 20.12 13.80
C ASN A 530 -34.40 19.01 12.78
N ARG A 531 -33.14 18.56 12.72
CA ARG A 531 -32.64 17.53 11.80
C ARG A 531 -31.64 16.63 12.52
N ASP A 532 -31.43 15.43 11.98
CA ASP A 532 -30.37 14.53 12.44
C ASP A 532 -29.02 14.97 11.86
N MET A 533 -28.03 15.26 12.70
CA MET A 533 -26.66 15.59 12.25
C MET A 533 -25.95 14.41 11.59
N PHE A 534 -26.47 13.19 11.75
CA PHE A 534 -25.95 11.97 11.16
C PHE A 534 -26.80 11.43 10.00
N ALA A 535 -27.63 12.29 9.38
CA ALA A 535 -28.48 11.90 8.27
C ALA A 535 -27.65 11.38 7.07
N GLU A 536 -27.96 10.20 6.55
CA GLU A 536 -27.25 9.61 5.39
C GLU A 536 -27.31 10.50 4.14
N SER A 537 -28.35 11.34 4.00
CA SER A 537 -28.45 12.31 2.91
C SER A 537 -27.30 13.33 2.91
N ALA A 538 -26.65 13.59 4.04
CA ALA A 538 -25.47 14.46 4.12
C ALA A 538 -24.26 13.83 3.42
N ILE A 539 -24.14 12.51 3.44
CA ILE A 539 -23.02 11.75 2.86
C ILE A 539 -22.96 11.92 1.34
N VAL A 540 -24.13 11.93 0.70
CA VAL A 540 -24.25 12.11 -0.76
C VAL A 540 -24.31 13.59 -1.18
N ASN A 541 -24.52 14.52 -0.24
CA ASN A 541 -24.66 15.95 -0.54
C ASN A 541 -23.28 16.63 -0.66
N PRO A 542 -22.89 17.14 -1.85
CA PRO A 542 -21.57 17.77 -2.04
C PRO A 542 -21.41 19.11 -1.30
N ARG A 543 -22.50 19.71 -0.83
CA ARG A 543 -22.47 20.95 -0.03
C ARG A 543 -22.08 20.72 1.42
N VAL A 544 -22.09 19.48 1.91
CA VAL A 544 -21.61 19.13 3.25
C VAL A 544 -20.16 18.68 3.09
N PRO A 545 -19.15 19.49 3.50
CA PRO A 545 -17.75 19.14 3.29
C PRO A 545 -17.34 17.89 4.04
N LEU A 546 -17.78 17.74 5.30
CA LEU A 546 -17.45 16.62 6.17
C LEU A 546 -18.68 16.11 6.95
N PRO A 547 -19.45 15.18 6.36
CA PRO A 547 -20.59 14.54 7.01
C PRO A 547 -20.19 13.74 8.25
N LEU A 548 -21.01 13.77 9.30
CA LEU A 548 -20.81 12.96 10.51
C LEU A 548 -21.47 11.58 10.36
N VAL A 549 -20.75 10.52 10.74
CA VAL A 549 -21.24 9.13 10.69
C VAL A 549 -20.98 8.46 12.05
N ARG A 550 -21.93 7.67 12.55
CA ARG A 550 -21.76 6.91 13.80
C ARG A 550 -21.03 5.60 13.51
N LYS A 551 -19.99 5.29 14.27
CA LYS A 551 -19.33 3.97 14.20
C LYS A 551 -20.28 2.86 14.69
N ASN A 552 -20.25 1.72 14.00
CA ASN A 552 -21.00 0.54 14.40
C ASN A 552 -20.15 -0.38 15.27
N PHE A 553 -20.70 -0.80 16.40
CA PHE A 553 -20.05 -1.74 17.30
C PHE A 553 -20.89 -3.01 17.45
N VAL A 554 -20.21 -4.15 17.45
CA VAL A 554 -20.78 -5.48 17.69
C VAL A 554 -20.16 -6.08 18.96
N PRO A 555 -20.83 -7.00 19.66
CA PRO A 555 -20.16 -7.78 20.69
C PRO A 555 -19.05 -8.65 20.07
N ARG A 556 -18.16 -9.19 20.90
CA ARG A 556 -17.07 -10.09 20.47
C ARG A 556 -17.54 -11.21 19.53
N THR A 557 -18.70 -11.81 19.79
CA THR A 557 -19.25 -12.89 18.97
C THR A 557 -19.68 -12.46 17.57
N GLY A 558 -19.81 -11.15 17.32
CA GLY A 558 -20.13 -10.59 16.00
C GLY A 558 -18.91 -10.28 15.14
N VAL A 559 -17.69 -10.61 15.58
CA VAL A 559 -16.46 -10.40 14.78
C VAL A 559 -16.51 -11.19 13.46
N ASP A 560 -17.14 -12.36 13.43
CA ASP A 560 -17.31 -13.14 12.19
C ASP A 560 -18.14 -12.37 11.14
N ASP A 561 -19.29 -11.82 11.54
CA ASP A 561 -20.15 -10.99 10.69
C ASP A 561 -19.45 -9.69 10.25
N LEU A 562 -18.62 -9.11 11.13
CA LEU A 562 -17.85 -7.91 10.84
C LEU A 562 -16.81 -8.19 9.74
N CYS A 563 -16.04 -9.27 9.89
CA CYS A 563 -15.07 -9.72 8.88
C CYS A 563 -15.75 -10.13 7.57
N ALA A 564 -16.96 -10.70 7.61
CA ALA A 564 -17.71 -11.08 6.41
C ALA A 564 -18.12 -9.86 5.53
N LYS A 565 -18.14 -8.65 6.09
CA LYS A 565 -18.42 -7.39 5.37
C LYS A 565 -17.17 -6.73 4.80
N VAL A 566 -15.99 -7.32 5.02
CA VAL A 566 -14.74 -6.86 4.44
C VAL A 566 -14.55 -7.53 3.08
N VAL A 567 -14.45 -6.71 2.04
CA VAL A 567 -14.18 -7.17 0.68
C VAL A 567 -12.74 -6.80 0.34
N GLU A 568 -11.98 -7.77 -0.16
CA GLU A 568 -10.65 -7.53 -0.68
C GLU A 568 -10.72 -7.20 -2.18
N GLU A 569 -10.22 -6.03 -2.55
CA GLU A 569 -10.18 -5.58 -3.94
C GLU A 569 -8.81 -4.94 -4.21
N ARG A 570 -8.07 -5.49 -5.19
CA ARG A 570 -6.74 -4.97 -5.60
C ARG A 570 -5.74 -4.88 -4.43
N GLY A 571 -5.76 -5.85 -3.51
CA GLY A 571 -4.89 -5.89 -2.33
C GLY A 571 -5.29 -4.91 -1.21
N MET A 572 -6.43 -4.22 -1.34
CA MET A 572 -6.97 -3.35 -0.31
C MET A 572 -8.19 -3.99 0.34
N ARG A 573 -8.36 -3.82 1.64
CA ARG A 573 -9.52 -4.30 2.39
C ARG A 573 -10.50 -3.17 2.62
N ILE A 574 -11.70 -3.32 2.07
CA ILE A 574 -12.78 -2.35 2.13
C ILE A 574 -13.85 -2.90 3.06
N TYR A 575 -14.13 -2.20 4.15
CA TYR A 575 -15.31 -2.49 4.95
C TYR A 575 -16.53 -1.89 4.26
N SER A 576 -17.49 -2.73 3.90
CA SER A 576 -18.70 -2.32 3.18
C SER A 576 -19.97 -2.72 3.92
N SER A 577 -20.56 -1.75 4.62
CA SER A 577 -21.82 -1.89 5.35
C SER A 577 -22.74 -0.69 5.08
N GLY A 578 -23.55 -0.79 4.01
CA GLY A 578 -24.48 0.29 3.61
C GLY A 578 -23.81 1.39 2.79
N VAL A 579 -24.36 2.61 2.82
CA VAL A 579 -23.82 3.79 2.13
C VAL A 579 -22.83 4.56 3.00
N ALA A 580 -23.04 4.55 4.32
CA ALA A 580 -22.25 5.33 5.26
C ALA A 580 -20.89 4.70 5.62
N HIS A 581 -20.79 3.36 5.56
CA HIS A 581 -19.57 2.63 5.85
C HIS A 581 -19.08 1.93 4.58
N ASN A 582 -18.31 2.64 3.78
CA ASN A 582 -17.61 2.07 2.64
C ASN A 582 -16.22 2.72 2.54
N HIS A 583 -15.28 2.21 3.32
CA HIS A 583 -13.95 2.80 3.48
C HIS A 583 -12.90 1.71 3.70
N LEU A 584 -11.63 2.08 3.61
CA LEU A 584 -10.53 1.17 3.89
C LEU A 584 -10.52 0.75 5.38
N THR A 585 -10.03 -0.45 5.63
CA THR A 585 -9.85 -1.01 6.98
C THR A 585 -8.57 -1.83 7.06
N ASP A 586 -7.84 -1.67 8.15
CA ASP A 586 -6.58 -2.36 8.42
C ASP A 586 -6.67 -3.35 9.59
N GLY A 587 -7.86 -3.64 10.12
CA GLY A 587 -8.04 -4.64 11.17
C GLY A 587 -9.31 -4.48 12.00
N ILE A 588 -9.22 -4.78 13.31
CA ILE A 588 -10.33 -4.74 14.27
C ILE A 588 -9.89 -4.00 15.55
N ILE A 589 -10.77 -3.17 16.10
CA ILE A 589 -10.60 -2.56 17.43
C ILE A 589 -11.49 -3.30 18.43
N PHE A 590 -10.91 -3.63 19.60
CA PHE A 590 -11.60 -4.18 20.77
C PHE A 590 -11.67 -3.10 21.84
N GLN A 591 -12.80 -2.41 21.90
CA GLN A 591 -13.08 -1.34 22.87
C GLN A 591 -13.59 -1.93 24.19
N PRO A 592 -12.87 -1.77 25.31
CA PRO A 592 -13.32 -2.26 26.61
C PRO A 592 -14.50 -1.44 27.12
N ASN A 593 -15.40 -2.08 27.87
CA ASN A 593 -16.51 -1.42 28.55
C ASN A 593 -16.07 -0.75 29.86
N LEU A 594 -15.08 0.13 29.77
CA LEU A 594 -14.45 0.84 30.88
C LEU A 594 -14.52 2.36 30.68
N PRO A 595 -14.28 3.17 31.75
CA PRO A 595 -14.10 4.61 31.62
C PRO A 595 -13.02 4.98 30.59
N TYR A 596 -13.17 6.14 29.96
CA TYR A 596 -12.25 6.61 28.93
C TYR A 596 -10.89 6.96 29.54
N VAL A 597 -9.81 6.42 28.98
CA VAL A 597 -8.44 6.67 29.42
C VAL A 597 -7.73 7.60 28.45
N CYS A 598 -7.16 8.68 28.97
CA CYS A 598 -6.38 9.63 28.16
C CYS A 598 -4.95 9.11 27.94
N GLY A 599 -4.53 8.95 26.68
CA GLY A 599 -3.26 8.30 26.33
C GLY A 599 -3.41 6.77 26.29
N THR A 600 -2.33 6.03 26.51
CA THR A 600 -2.32 4.57 26.35
C THR A 600 -3.26 3.86 27.33
N ASP A 601 -4.15 3.03 26.79
CA ASP A 601 -4.99 2.10 27.54
C ASP A 601 -4.61 0.67 27.18
N THR A 602 -4.18 -0.09 28.18
CA THR A 602 -3.77 -1.49 28.01
C THR A 602 -4.95 -2.42 27.74
N ASN A 603 -6.18 -1.98 27.98
CA ASN A 603 -7.39 -2.75 27.72
C ASN A 603 -7.98 -2.44 26.34
N LEU A 604 -7.60 -1.34 25.70
CA LEU A 604 -8.02 -0.99 24.35
C LEU A 604 -7.08 -1.68 23.35
N LEU A 605 -7.57 -2.72 22.66
CA LEU A 605 -6.73 -3.55 21.80
C LEU A 605 -7.00 -3.24 20.32
N LYS A 606 -5.94 -3.28 19.51
CA LYS A 606 -6.02 -3.28 18.05
C LYS A 606 -5.42 -4.57 17.50
N TRP A 607 -6.19 -5.29 16.70
CA TRP A 607 -5.68 -6.37 15.86
C TRP A 607 -5.57 -5.83 14.44
N LYS A 608 -4.47 -6.12 13.75
CA LYS A 608 -4.24 -5.72 12.36
C LYS A 608 -4.14 -6.93 11.44
N TYR A 609 -4.47 -6.73 10.17
CA TYR A 609 -4.05 -7.69 9.16
C TYR A 609 -2.53 -7.67 9.05
N LEU A 610 -1.92 -8.84 8.90
CA LEU A 610 -0.47 -9.01 9.01
C LEU A 610 0.31 -8.18 7.99
N ASP A 611 -0.22 -8.06 6.78
CA ASP A 611 0.31 -7.23 5.69
C ASP A 611 0.16 -5.72 5.93
N THR A 612 -0.50 -5.30 7.02
CA THR A 612 -0.66 -3.90 7.45
C THR A 612 0.09 -3.58 8.75
N VAL A 613 0.86 -4.54 9.27
CA VAL A 613 1.74 -4.35 10.42
C VAL A 613 3.08 -3.80 9.93
N THR A 614 3.31 -2.52 10.23
CA THR A 614 4.50 -1.77 9.82
C THR A 614 5.19 -1.14 11.02
N ILE A 615 6.43 -0.70 10.80
CA ILE A 615 7.23 0.06 11.76
C ILE A 615 7.82 1.29 11.09
N ASP A 616 7.97 2.37 11.86
CA ASP A 616 8.66 3.58 11.44
C ASP A 616 10.13 3.52 11.85
N VAL A 617 11.04 3.50 10.88
CA VAL A 617 12.49 3.48 11.09
C VAL A 617 13.13 4.78 10.64
N GLU A 618 14.23 5.17 11.30
CA GLU A 618 15.05 6.31 10.93
C GLU A 618 16.18 5.89 10.00
N LEU A 619 16.38 6.62 8.91
CA LEU A 619 17.56 6.54 8.06
C LEU A 619 18.74 7.19 8.77
N LEU A 620 19.67 6.36 9.24
CA LEU A 620 20.90 6.79 9.90
C LEU A 620 21.93 7.25 8.86
N GLN A 621 22.89 8.07 9.31
CA GLN A 621 23.97 8.52 8.45
C GLN A 621 24.88 7.35 8.05
N LEU A 622 25.21 7.26 6.75
CA LEU A 622 26.11 6.24 6.22
C LEU A 622 27.51 6.40 6.83
N ARG A 623 28.21 5.30 7.06
CA ARG A 623 29.59 5.30 7.56
C ARG A 623 30.53 5.59 6.39
N ALA A 624 31.53 6.44 6.62
CA ALA A 624 32.37 7.00 5.55
C ALA A 624 33.20 5.98 4.74
N ASN A 625 33.28 4.70 5.17
CA ASN A 625 34.22 3.70 4.64
C ASN A 625 33.60 2.33 4.37
N ASP A 626 32.28 2.20 4.33
CA ASP A 626 31.64 0.91 4.06
C ASP A 626 30.91 0.97 2.70
N PRO A 627 31.52 0.41 1.63
CA PRO A 627 30.94 0.44 0.30
C PRO A 627 29.69 -0.42 0.17
N ASP A 628 29.27 -1.16 1.21
CA ASP A 628 27.99 -1.88 1.26
C ASP A 628 26.95 -1.16 2.15
N ASP A 629 27.34 -0.06 2.80
CA ASP A 629 26.54 0.72 3.74
C ASP A 629 25.67 1.75 3.01
N PHE A 630 24.74 1.26 2.20
CA PHE A 630 23.86 2.10 1.38
C PHE A 630 22.53 2.46 2.06
N LEU A 631 22.17 1.74 3.13
CA LEU A 631 20.94 1.98 3.87
C LEU A 631 21.13 1.56 5.33
N ARG A 632 21.34 2.55 6.21
CA ARG A 632 21.30 2.31 7.65
C ARG A 632 19.95 2.68 8.21
N THR A 633 19.35 1.78 8.97
CA THR A 633 18.07 2.00 9.64
C THR A 633 18.24 1.91 11.14
N GLY A 634 17.51 2.72 11.90
CA GLY A 634 17.48 2.64 13.35
C GLY A 634 16.13 2.98 13.94
N CYS A 635 15.97 2.67 15.22
CA CYS A 635 14.81 3.07 16.01
C CYS A 635 15.23 3.80 17.28
N LEU A 636 14.26 4.33 18.01
CA LEU A 636 14.51 5.03 19.27
C LEU A 636 14.68 4.01 20.40
N GLY A 637 15.78 4.08 21.13
CA GLY A 637 16.01 3.31 22.36
C GLY A 637 15.62 4.09 23.62
N GLU A 638 15.90 3.51 24.78
CA GLU A 638 15.75 4.19 26.06
C GLU A 638 16.67 5.43 26.12
N GLU A 639 16.27 6.42 26.92
CA GLU A 639 17.04 7.66 27.11
C GLU A 639 17.41 8.40 25.81
N GLN A 640 16.56 8.28 24.77
CA GLN A 640 16.76 8.88 23.45
C GLN A 640 17.97 8.33 22.66
N THR A 641 18.51 7.19 23.06
CA THR A 641 19.56 6.49 22.30
C THR A 641 19.02 6.01 20.93
N ARG A 642 19.93 5.71 19.99
CA ARG A 642 19.57 5.14 18.69
C ARG A 642 20.02 3.69 18.62
N VAL A 643 19.07 2.80 18.36
CA VAL A 643 19.33 1.37 18.15
C VAL A 643 19.50 1.13 16.66
N ASP A 644 20.64 0.59 16.26
CA ASP A 644 20.95 0.27 14.86
C ASP A 644 20.26 -1.05 14.46
N LEU A 645 19.36 -0.97 13.48
CA LEU A 645 18.57 -2.09 12.96
C LEU A 645 19.06 -2.59 11.59
N THR A 646 20.17 -2.06 11.07
CA THR A 646 20.63 -2.30 9.69
C THR A 646 20.81 -3.79 9.35
N ARG A 647 21.22 -4.61 10.32
CA ARG A 647 21.36 -6.07 10.11
C ARG A 647 20.05 -6.85 10.12
N HIS A 648 18.98 -6.22 10.61
CA HIS A 648 17.67 -6.86 10.82
C HIS A 648 16.63 -6.38 9.81
N VAL A 649 16.76 -5.15 9.31
CA VAL A 649 15.89 -4.55 8.28
C VAL A 649 16.68 -4.46 6.98
N SER A 650 16.41 -5.36 6.05
CA SER A 650 17.07 -5.40 4.73
C SER A 650 16.02 -5.29 3.63
N LEU A 651 16.03 -4.16 2.91
CA LEU A 651 15.11 -3.91 1.80
C LEU A 651 15.69 -4.45 0.49
N PRO A 652 14.88 -5.13 -0.35
CA PRO A 652 15.30 -5.50 -1.69
C PRO A 652 15.53 -4.25 -2.55
N ILE A 653 16.27 -4.41 -3.65
CA ILE A 653 16.72 -3.29 -4.50
C ILE A 653 15.56 -2.42 -4.97
N SER A 654 14.45 -3.05 -5.38
CA SER A 654 13.26 -2.33 -5.86
C SER A 654 12.66 -1.41 -4.79
N GLU A 655 12.52 -1.90 -3.56
CA GLU A 655 12.00 -1.14 -2.43
C GLU A 655 12.93 0.01 -2.04
N ARG A 656 14.25 -0.23 -2.09
CA ARG A 656 15.26 0.80 -1.84
C ARG A 656 15.21 1.94 -2.87
N LEU A 657 15.06 1.64 -4.16
CA LEU A 657 14.98 2.64 -5.23
C LEU A 657 13.77 3.57 -5.08
N LYS A 658 12.63 3.02 -4.61
CA LYS A 658 11.43 3.80 -4.28
C LYS A 658 11.70 4.76 -3.12
N MET A 659 12.22 4.23 -2.01
CA MET A 659 12.52 5.02 -0.81
C MET A 659 13.49 6.18 -1.09
N GLU A 660 14.55 5.97 -1.88
CA GLU A 660 15.47 7.04 -2.25
C GLU A 660 14.84 8.12 -3.14
N ALA A 661 13.88 7.75 -4.00
CA ALA A 661 13.13 8.72 -4.79
C ALA A 661 12.22 9.60 -3.90
N ASP A 662 11.58 9.00 -2.90
CA ASP A 662 10.68 9.72 -1.98
C ASP A 662 11.45 10.63 -1.02
N LYS A 663 12.57 10.16 -0.48
CA LYS A 663 13.50 10.96 0.31
C LYS A 663 14.00 12.18 -0.47
N TYR A 664 14.32 12.00 -1.76
CA TYR A 664 14.72 13.12 -2.63
C TYR A 664 13.57 14.11 -2.83
N ALA A 665 12.34 13.63 -3.05
CA ALA A 665 11.16 14.47 -3.21
C ALA A 665 10.80 15.24 -1.92
N ALA A 666 11.04 14.65 -0.75
CA ALA A 666 10.86 15.28 0.57
C ALA A 666 11.96 16.30 0.92
N GLY A 667 12.88 16.63 0.01
CA GLY A 667 13.94 17.62 0.23
C GLY A 667 15.07 17.15 1.14
N GLY A 668 15.16 15.85 1.45
CA GLY A 668 16.25 15.25 2.23
C GLY A 668 16.30 15.61 3.72
N LEU A 669 15.35 16.41 4.22
CA LEU A 669 15.25 16.80 5.64
C LEU A 669 14.53 15.75 6.48
N ALA A 670 13.49 15.14 5.93
CA ALA A 670 12.80 14.03 6.58
C ALA A 670 13.70 12.78 6.55
N ARG A 671 13.68 12.00 7.64
CA ARG A 671 14.55 10.85 7.85
C ARG A 671 13.80 9.58 8.24
N ILE A 672 12.48 9.64 8.36
CA ILE A 672 11.68 8.51 8.83
C ILE A 672 11.03 7.84 7.62
N ALA A 673 11.17 6.52 7.55
CA ALA A 673 10.56 5.66 6.55
C ALA A 673 9.70 4.61 7.24
N GLU A 674 8.55 4.30 6.64
CA GLU A 674 7.68 3.23 7.09
C GLU A 674 7.98 1.95 6.30
N VAL A 675 8.25 0.87 7.02
CA VAL A 675 8.62 -0.44 6.46
C VAL A 675 7.77 -1.55 7.09
N GLY A 676 7.50 -2.60 6.33
CA GLY A 676 6.82 -3.81 6.82
C GLY A 676 7.61 -5.06 6.52
N LEU A 677 7.30 -6.15 7.22
CA LEU A 677 7.89 -7.47 7.01
C LEU A 677 6.80 -8.42 6.55
N ASP A 678 6.97 -9.00 5.37
CA ASP A 678 6.04 -9.98 4.85
C ASP A 678 6.33 -11.37 5.46
N PRO A 679 5.42 -11.95 6.26
CA PRO A 679 5.70 -13.20 6.98
C PRO A 679 5.77 -14.41 6.06
N GLU A 680 5.16 -14.37 4.87
CA GLU A 680 5.17 -15.47 3.90
C GLU A 680 6.50 -15.55 3.14
N SER A 681 6.99 -14.42 2.61
CA SER A 681 8.26 -14.36 1.87
C SER A 681 9.49 -14.14 2.75
N GLY A 682 9.30 -13.63 3.97
CA GLY A 682 10.37 -13.21 4.88
C GLY A 682 11.09 -11.93 4.45
N GLU A 683 10.56 -11.19 3.47
CA GLU A 683 11.18 -9.96 2.96
C GLU A 683 10.60 -8.70 3.61
N TRP A 684 11.49 -7.75 3.91
CA TRP A 684 11.06 -6.40 4.23
C TRP A 684 10.65 -5.64 2.97
N TYR A 685 9.68 -4.75 3.10
CA TYR A 685 9.25 -3.86 2.04
C TYR A 685 9.10 -2.43 2.54
N TYR A 686 9.24 -1.49 1.61
CA TYR A 686 9.06 -0.07 1.88
C TYR A 686 7.62 0.33 1.57
N LEU A 687 6.98 1.02 2.51
CA LEU A 687 5.62 1.52 2.32
C LEU A 687 5.63 2.97 1.85
N THR A 688 6.15 3.88 2.68
CA THR A 688 6.15 5.32 2.39
C THR A 688 7.18 6.07 3.22
N PHE A 689 7.49 7.30 2.81
CA PHE A 689 8.30 8.22 3.58
C PHE A 689 7.40 9.02 4.51
N ARG A 690 7.87 9.28 5.73
CA ARG A 690 7.07 9.90 6.80
C ARG A 690 7.62 11.27 7.17
N PRO A 691 7.44 12.31 6.32
CA PRO A 691 7.88 13.67 6.64
C PRO A 691 7.07 14.30 7.78
N ASP A 692 5.89 13.73 8.09
CA ASP A 692 5.06 14.09 9.24
C ASP A 692 5.69 13.69 10.58
N LYS A 693 6.63 12.73 10.58
CA LYS A 693 7.27 12.22 11.79
C LYS A 693 8.68 12.78 11.98
N THR A 694 8.95 13.21 13.20
CA THR A 694 10.28 13.69 13.64
C THR A 694 11.07 12.63 14.39
N ILE A 695 10.41 11.59 14.91
CA ILE A 695 11.01 10.50 15.67
C ILE A 695 10.57 9.14 15.10
N PRO A 696 11.47 8.14 15.03
CA PRO A 696 11.10 6.77 14.66
C PRO A 696 10.30 6.11 15.79
N ASN A 697 9.81 4.90 15.56
CA ASN A 697 9.22 4.11 16.64
C ASN A 697 10.24 3.82 17.75
N HIS A 698 9.74 3.70 18.98
CA HIS A 698 10.52 3.19 20.10
C HIS A 698 10.76 1.68 19.93
N ILE A 699 11.89 1.18 20.44
CA ILE A 699 12.27 -0.24 20.36
C ILE A 699 11.16 -1.16 20.91
N GLY A 700 10.47 -0.73 21.98
CA GLY A 700 9.31 -1.47 22.51
C GLY A 700 8.16 -1.61 21.51
N THR A 701 7.89 -0.57 20.71
CA THR A 701 6.88 -0.63 19.63
C THR A 701 7.35 -1.56 18.51
N VAL A 702 8.63 -1.47 18.12
CA VAL A 702 9.22 -2.34 17.08
C VAL A 702 9.12 -3.81 17.49
N LEU A 703 9.54 -4.14 18.72
CA LEU A 703 9.45 -5.50 19.26
C LEU A 703 7.99 -5.95 19.40
N GLY A 704 7.07 -5.06 19.78
CA GLY A 704 5.64 -5.35 19.83
C GLY A 704 5.06 -5.71 18.45
N SER A 705 5.42 -4.96 17.39
CA SER A 705 5.01 -5.27 16.02
C SER A 705 5.62 -6.59 15.51
N LEU A 706 6.89 -6.87 15.82
CA LEU A 706 7.53 -8.15 15.47
C LEU A 706 6.90 -9.33 16.22
N MET A 707 6.50 -9.13 17.48
CA MET A 707 5.80 -10.15 18.26
C MET A 707 4.40 -10.40 17.69
N GLU A 708 3.68 -9.36 17.27
CA GLU A 708 2.38 -9.50 16.58
C GLU A 708 2.52 -10.33 15.28
N LEU A 709 3.56 -10.06 14.48
CA LEU A 709 3.89 -10.84 13.28
C LEU A 709 4.26 -12.30 13.61
N ALA A 710 5.06 -12.52 14.66
CA ALA A 710 5.48 -13.85 15.08
C ALA A 710 4.34 -14.68 15.69
N GLU A 711 3.44 -14.03 16.42
CA GLU A 711 2.25 -14.67 16.97
C GLU A 711 1.25 -15.02 15.87
N HIS A 712 1.17 -14.25 14.79
CA HIS A 712 0.43 -14.60 13.58
C HIS A 712 -1.01 -15.06 13.90
N VAL A 713 -1.78 -14.23 14.61
CA VAL A 713 -3.21 -14.50 14.82
C VAL A 713 -3.94 -14.18 13.52
N THR A 714 -4.20 -15.20 12.71
CA THR A 714 -4.85 -15.04 11.40
C THR A 714 -6.29 -14.56 11.55
N THR A 715 -6.84 -14.01 10.47
CA THR A 715 -8.25 -13.66 10.37
C THR A 715 -9.15 -14.86 10.71
N GLU A 716 -8.80 -16.05 10.20
CA GLU A 716 -9.54 -17.30 10.44
C GLU A 716 -9.46 -17.76 11.89
N GLU A 717 -8.28 -17.69 12.53
CA GLU A 717 -8.13 -17.99 13.95
C GLU A 717 -8.96 -17.02 14.78
N LEU A 718 -8.88 -15.72 14.48
CA LEU A 718 -9.63 -14.69 15.18
C LEU A 718 -11.13 -14.93 15.05
N ARG A 719 -11.65 -15.14 13.84
CA ARG A 719 -13.07 -15.41 13.58
C ARG A 719 -13.56 -16.64 14.34
N TYR A 720 -12.85 -17.77 14.23
CA TYR A 720 -13.20 -18.99 14.95
C TYR A 720 -13.23 -18.74 16.46
N ARG A 721 -12.16 -18.20 17.03
CA ARG A 721 -12.03 -18.04 18.48
C ARG A 721 -12.96 -16.98 19.04
N MET A 722 -13.27 -15.95 18.28
CA MET A 722 -14.25 -14.93 18.66
C MET A 722 -15.69 -15.45 18.59
N SER A 723 -15.97 -16.48 17.78
CA SER A 723 -17.29 -17.14 17.73
C SER A 723 -17.58 -18.08 18.89
N VAL A 724 -16.56 -18.51 19.65
CA VAL A 724 -16.73 -19.42 20.80
C VAL A 724 -17.63 -18.75 21.86
N PRO A 725 -18.77 -19.37 22.25
CA PRO A 725 -19.66 -18.82 23.26
C PRO A 725 -18.99 -18.65 24.63
N ALA A 726 -19.48 -17.70 25.43
CA ALA A 726 -18.98 -17.50 26.79
C ALA A 726 -19.18 -18.78 27.63
N GLY A 727 -18.12 -19.21 28.34
CA GLY A 727 -18.12 -20.44 29.13
C GLY A 727 -17.91 -21.74 28.35
N ALA A 728 -17.92 -21.71 27.02
CA ALA A 728 -17.56 -22.86 26.19
C ALA A 728 -16.03 -23.01 26.09
N ARG A 729 -15.57 -24.26 25.89
CA ARG A 729 -14.13 -24.55 25.73
C ARG A 729 -13.67 -24.26 24.30
N ASP A 730 -12.57 -23.53 24.17
CA ASP A 730 -11.89 -23.33 22.90
C ASP A 730 -11.24 -24.65 22.40
N HIS A 731 -11.64 -25.08 21.20
CA HIS A 731 -11.14 -26.28 20.54
C HIS A 731 -10.31 -26.01 19.28
N TYR A 732 -10.00 -24.75 18.95
CA TYR A 732 -9.34 -24.36 17.70
C TYR A 732 -8.09 -25.19 17.40
N ARG A 733 -7.17 -25.29 18.38
CA ARG A 733 -5.91 -26.04 18.22
C ARG A 733 -6.11 -27.55 18.05
N LYS A 734 -7.19 -28.12 18.58
CA LYS A 734 -7.50 -29.54 18.44
C LYS A 734 -8.05 -29.80 17.04
N ASP A 735 -9.00 -28.97 16.62
CA ASP A 735 -9.69 -29.10 15.34
C ASP A 735 -8.73 -28.86 14.17
N LEU A 736 -7.89 -27.81 14.24
CA LEU A 736 -6.87 -27.52 13.24
C LEU A 736 -5.90 -28.69 13.06
N ARG A 737 -5.38 -29.26 14.16
CA ARG A 737 -4.50 -30.45 14.10
C ARG A 737 -5.20 -31.66 13.49
N GLY A 738 -6.50 -31.83 13.75
CA GLY A 738 -7.32 -32.86 13.11
C GLY A 738 -7.36 -32.69 11.60
N MET A 739 -7.67 -31.48 11.13
CA MET A 739 -7.75 -31.17 9.69
C MET A 739 -6.39 -31.28 8.99
N MET A 740 -5.30 -30.81 9.60
CA MET A 740 -3.95 -30.94 9.04
C MET A 740 -3.54 -32.42 8.83
N ARG A 741 -3.92 -33.31 9.75
CA ARG A 741 -3.69 -34.75 9.56
C ARG A 741 -4.47 -35.31 8.37
N GLN A 742 -5.73 -34.90 8.21
CA GLN A 742 -6.55 -35.30 7.08
C GLN A 742 -5.94 -34.83 5.74
N LEU A 743 -5.39 -33.61 5.69
CA LEU A 743 -4.70 -33.08 4.52
C LEU A 743 -3.45 -33.91 4.17
N LEU A 744 -2.64 -34.29 5.17
CA LEU A 744 -1.47 -35.14 4.96
C LEU A 744 -1.87 -36.53 4.43
N ASP A 745 -2.94 -37.11 4.97
CA ASP A 745 -3.46 -38.39 4.50
C ASP A 745 -4.01 -38.29 3.07
N HIS A 746 -4.62 -37.17 2.70
CA HIS A 746 -5.03 -36.89 1.32
C HIS A 746 -3.82 -36.87 0.37
N GLN A 747 -2.74 -36.16 0.73
CA GLN A 747 -1.53 -36.10 -0.09
C GLN A 747 -0.84 -37.47 -0.22
N ARG A 748 -0.77 -38.24 0.87
CA ARG A 748 -0.25 -39.62 0.85
C ARG A 748 -1.04 -40.51 -0.11
N LYS A 749 -2.36 -40.38 -0.14
CA LYS A 749 -3.22 -41.12 -1.07
C LYS A 749 -2.93 -40.72 -2.53
N ARG A 750 -2.68 -39.44 -2.80
CA ARG A 750 -2.38 -38.92 -4.15
C ARG A 750 -1.03 -39.41 -4.69
N ASN A 751 -0.05 -39.60 -3.81
CA ASN A 751 1.29 -40.06 -4.17
C ASN A 751 1.41 -41.60 -4.24
N ARG A 752 0.38 -42.36 -3.86
CA ARG A 752 0.41 -43.81 -4.08
C ARG A 752 0.35 -44.05 -5.59
N PRO A 753 1.24 -44.88 -6.16
CA PRO A 753 1.14 -45.25 -7.56
C PRO A 753 -0.26 -45.84 -7.80
N GLN A 754 -0.95 -45.32 -8.81
CA GLN A 754 -2.07 -46.05 -9.39
C GLN A 754 -1.45 -47.30 -10.01
N ASN A 755 -1.36 -48.38 -9.25
CA ASN A 755 -1.08 -49.69 -9.81
C ASN A 755 -2.27 -50.04 -10.72
N GLY A 756 -2.11 -49.72 -12.01
CA GLY A 756 -2.88 -50.32 -13.09
C GLY A 756 -2.29 -51.66 -13.44
#